data_AF-H2CJX6-F1
#
_entry.id   AF-H2CJX6-F1
#
_cell.length_a   1.000
_cell.length_b   1.000
_cell.length_c   1.000
_cell.angle_alpha   90.00
_cell.angle_beta   90.00
_cell.angle_gamma   90.00
#
_symmetry.space_group_name_H-M   'P 1'
#
loop_
_entity.id
_entity.type
_entity.pdbx_description
1 polymer ?
#
loop_
_entity_poly.entity_id
_entity_poly.type
_entity_poly.pdbx_seq_one_letter_code
_entity_poly.pdbx_strand_id
1 'polypeptide(L)'
;MSDSVDFIELEGLRLPVFQGDPGWIPQTDIVLTPATRANLRKILPPLLRGHNLLLVGDAGVGKNALIYYINALRKHPTIRYSFNEDTLPEDLVGSYRIQPGGFVWSDGALSAALRQGATFVADEMNLASPEVLKRFQSVFTERRLQILEGDGSVIEPHRGFSFVATQNPSEGFEGRKPLPREIQKYFTTVYLDPYPDEELVSILAGLYNAIPEDVLRTIVRICRSVEELVVRKKVGTRDLERFHFNLRNLKRLAARLEGQPEHLMLELNDIFIRPFRTEEDRALLRETIEDVLKEDGFGSYISKAKRRIEIHVDIEGGRIDIGRARLPLLGSDRQERVERALGNFALVPARLDVAEAVARSLQFKENVLLESDADVEPDAYARFFADLAGLPVHAISLSRGMHTSDVLGGLKPAGKDQVEWVDGPLTDGLRSGGVLLIQGLEAAGPELVEKMNMLMDDARAMSLPAESGESEPLKLKDGAHVFGVKYFRLQKTTPTVSRAFRNRFSAFVVPPVVDAESLRGIIEHALSLEEGEGSSLTTLILQYHVFARTKAEKREIGATRMQPYRYGLTNLLRFVDLVGWAAAEPENLTAEKLREAISEGASIAYINEIGDPPERQMMLQALEKMLDGTDLNTLLREFESVSKKKSLNLKPPVKGKVNWNQEEHWRDATTGKASWNREPQKLKKGINLNTPETGGSTKEGEDAWYGADTKGNKGVGEPGQGGGAWGYRTEELYKEFLKKRRPLWSYNLGVSLEEFIEIFAPELERVSLDLEHLLDPDVQIRRRHRAEGSRVDARKYLSYLSGKGDDRIFDKTTIRIDEDRLRGVEVLFALNKGRRIFNFEYSVAVLVAIMSAAEILDTHRIAFGAIGYSDLTNQKIDIDLQWHKLIDDIWGPDRQSELFHGLAADWHGDTVSEFQILDELSTMFSADAKTRILVMSSDFRGARARVTVEKDLSSRDTRELKEQIDRLESRGIIMLGVGLGPRNLSQALFRHHLSITDVNYTSLPSMLAQEISSLIHRYHEI
;
A
#
# COMPACT_ATOMS: atom_id res chain seq x y z
N MET A 1 63.19 -20.12 -13.38
CA MET A 1 63.30 -19.24 -14.58
C MET A 1 62.73 -17.90 -14.18
N SER A 2 63.42 -16.80 -14.49
CA SER A 2 62.98 -15.46 -14.13
C SER A 2 61.77 -15.08 -14.97
N ASP A 3 60.56 -15.14 -14.39
CA ASP A 3 59.37 -14.63 -15.06
C ASP A 3 59.55 -13.13 -15.28
N SER A 4 59.81 -12.73 -16.52
CA SER A 4 59.85 -11.33 -16.93
C SER A 4 58.43 -10.77 -16.79
N VAL A 5 58.17 -10.11 -15.67
CA VAL A 5 56.90 -9.42 -15.45
C VAL A 5 56.87 -8.22 -16.39
N ASP A 6 55.99 -8.25 -17.38
CA ASP A 6 55.73 -7.08 -18.22
C ASP A 6 55.02 -5.99 -17.42
N PHE A 7 55.32 -4.73 -17.75
CA PHE A 7 54.74 -3.57 -17.07
C PHE A 7 54.13 -2.61 -18.09
N ILE A 8 52.99 -2.01 -17.72
CA ILE A 8 52.43 -0.85 -18.40
C ILE A 8 52.61 0.39 -17.53
N GLU A 9 52.62 1.57 -18.14
CA GLU A 9 52.68 2.84 -17.41
C GLU A 9 51.32 3.53 -17.42
N LEU A 10 50.82 3.93 -16.25
CA LEU A 10 49.58 4.69 -16.11
C LEU A 10 49.75 5.71 -14.98
N GLU A 11 49.51 6.99 -15.30
CA GLU A 11 49.64 8.12 -14.35
C GLU A 11 50.99 8.14 -13.60
N GLY A 12 52.08 7.78 -14.30
CA GLY A 12 53.44 7.77 -13.75
C GLY A 12 53.75 6.57 -12.84
N LEU A 13 52.88 5.55 -12.81
CA LEU A 13 53.08 4.30 -12.06
C LEU A 13 53.24 3.12 -13.02
N ARG A 14 54.12 2.18 -12.67
CA ARG A 14 54.31 0.91 -13.39
C ARG A 14 53.37 -0.14 -12.85
N LEU A 15 52.41 -0.60 -13.65
CA LEU A 15 51.47 -1.64 -13.28
C LEU A 15 51.92 -2.98 -13.88
N PRO A 16 51.96 -4.07 -13.10
CA PRO A 16 52.30 -5.39 -13.62
C PRO A 16 51.16 -5.95 -14.46
N VAL A 17 51.51 -6.42 -15.66
CA VAL A 17 50.63 -7.15 -16.57
C VAL A 17 50.45 -8.57 -16.05
N PHE A 18 49.20 -9.05 -16.04
CA PHE A 18 48.89 -10.41 -15.63
C PHE A 18 49.42 -11.41 -16.68
N GLN A 19 50.12 -12.44 -16.20
CA GLN A 19 50.86 -13.40 -17.05
C GLN A 19 50.10 -14.72 -17.29
N GLY A 20 48.87 -14.87 -16.75
CA GLY A 20 48.01 -16.03 -16.96
C GLY A 20 46.93 -15.79 -18.03
N ASP A 21 46.04 -16.77 -18.23
CA ASP A 21 44.84 -16.58 -19.05
C ASP A 21 43.97 -15.48 -18.41
N PRO A 22 43.75 -14.34 -19.09
CA PRO A 22 42.98 -13.22 -18.54
C PRO A 22 41.50 -13.57 -18.30
N GLY A 23 40.99 -14.67 -18.87
CA GLY A 23 39.57 -14.99 -18.85
C GLY A 23 38.73 -13.83 -19.39
N TRP A 24 37.55 -13.61 -18.80
CA TRP A 24 36.69 -12.48 -19.16
C TRP A 24 37.17 -11.18 -18.49
N ILE A 25 37.39 -10.15 -19.31
CA ILE A 25 37.68 -8.79 -18.84
C ILE A 25 36.67 -7.82 -19.49
N PRO A 26 35.87 -7.08 -18.70
CA PRO A 26 35.01 -6.04 -19.23
C PRO A 26 35.85 -4.94 -19.90
N GLN A 27 35.57 -4.64 -21.17
CA GLN A 27 36.15 -3.49 -21.86
C GLN A 27 35.32 -2.24 -21.56
N THR A 28 35.98 -1.11 -21.29
CA THR A 28 35.30 0.17 -21.02
C THR A 28 36.00 1.34 -21.69
N ASP A 29 35.25 2.11 -22.47
CA ASP A 29 35.71 3.36 -23.08
C ASP A 29 35.69 4.49 -22.04
N ILE A 30 36.87 4.84 -21.53
CA ILE A 30 37.06 5.93 -20.57
C ILE A 30 37.81 7.08 -21.23
N VAL A 31 37.22 8.27 -21.16
CA VAL A 31 37.88 9.53 -21.51
C VAL A 31 38.67 10.03 -20.30
N LEU A 32 39.98 10.19 -20.46
CA LEU A 32 40.89 10.60 -19.38
C LEU A 32 40.82 12.12 -19.08
N THR A 33 39.80 12.54 -18.35
CA THR A 33 39.65 13.91 -17.84
C THR A 33 40.50 14.20 -16.59
N PRO A 34 40.69 15.47 -16.18
CA PRO A 34 41.39 15.82 -14.95
C PRO A 34 40.88 15.09 -13.69
N ALA A 35 39.55 15.01 -13.46
CA ALA A 35 38.99 14.26 -12.33
C ALA A 35 39.23 12.75 -12.47
N THR A 36 39.07 12.19 -13.67
CA THR A 36 39.35 10.77 -13.94
C THR A 36 40.79 10.43 -13.61
N ARG A 37 41.75 11.25 -14.05
CA ARG A 37 43.18 11.08 -13.73
C ARG A 37 43.47 11.26 -12.25
N ALA A 38 42.85 12.25 -11.59
CA ALA A 38 42.97 12.43 -10.15
C ALA A 38 42.46 11.21 -9.37
N ASN A 39 41.34 10.64 -9.80
CA ASN A 39 40.77 9.42 -9.22
C ASN A 39 41.68 8.20 -9.44
N LEU A 40 42.25 8.04 -10.64
CA LEU A 40 43.27 7.01 -10.90
C LEU A 40 44.48 7.16 -9.96
N ARG A 41 44.98 8.38 -9.73
CA ARG A 41 46.08 8.64 -8.79
C ARG A 41 45.74 8.32 -7.33
N LYS A 42 44.47 8.38 -6.94
CA LYS A 42 43.99 7.92 -5.62
C LYS A 42 43.89 6.40 -5.53
N ILE A 43 43.43 5.73 -6.61
CA ILE A 43 43.14 4.29 -6.64
C ILE A 43 44.41 3.44 -6.83
N LEU A 44 45.31 3.84 -7.75
CA LEU A 44 46.44 3.02 -8.17
C LEU A 44 47.44 2.70 -7.03
N PRO A 45 47.87 3.66 -6.18
CA PRO A 45 48.84 3.36 -5.13
C PRO A 45 48.38 2.31 -4.10
N PRO A 46 47.17 2.38 -3.51
CA PRO A 46 46.72 1.35 -2.58
C PRO A 46 46.39 0.02 -3.30
N LEU A 47 45.92 0.05 -4.54
CA LEU A 47 45.72 -1.17 -5.36
C LEU A 47 47.03 -1.94 -5.53
N LEU A 48 48.09 -1.25 -5.96
CA LEU A 48 49.41 -1.85 -6.21
C LEU A 48 50.09 -2.36 -4.93
N ARG A 49 49.77 -1.78 -3.77
CA ARG A 49 50.24 -2.26 -2.46
C ARG A 49 49.45 -3.46 -1.93
N GLY A 50 48.39 -3.88 -2.62
CA GLY A 50 47.52 -4.94 -2.14
C GLY A 50 46.71 -4.51 -0.91
N HIS A 51 46.21 -3.28 -0.87
CA HIS A 51 45.19 -2.90 0.13
C HIS A 51 43.80 -3.26 -0.40
N ASN A 52 42.86 -3.60 0.48
CA ASN A 52 41.45 -3.70 0.08
C ASN A 52 40.93 -2.28 -0.18
N LEU A 53 40.22 -2.08 -1.29
CA LEU A 53 39.71 -0.76 -1.68
C LEU A 53 38.22 -0.66 -1.46
N LEU A 54 37.75 0.49 -0.99
CA LEU A 54 36.33 0.83 -0.93
C LEU A 54 36.09 2.11 -1.73
N LEU A 55 35.44 2.00 -2.88
CA LEU A 55 35.08 3.13 -3.73
C LEU A 55 33.69 3.65 -3.35
N VAL A 56 33.63 4.92 -2.93
CA VAL A 56 32.38 5.57 -2.51
C VAL A 56 32.10 6.75 -3.43
N GLY A 57 30.91 6.84 -4.00
CA GLY A 57 30.51 7.95 -4.86
C GLY A 57 29.13 7.71 -5.46
N ASP A 58 28.52 8.75 -6.03
CA ASP A 58 27.14 8.66 -6.54
C ASP A 58 26.97 7.67 -7.71
N ALA A 59 25.72 7.35 -8.02
CA ALA A 59 25.41 6.46 -9.14
C ALA A 59 25.82 7.12 -10.47
N GLY A 60 26.67 6.45 -11.24
CA GLY A 60 27.10 6.92 -12.56
C GLY A 60 28.44 7.70 -12.59
N VAL A 61 29.14 7.85 -11.47
CA VAL A 61 30.50 8.47 -11.43
C VAL A 61 31.62 7.56 -11.95
N GLY A 62 31.30 6.37 -12.46
CA GLY A 62 32.27 5.47 -13.10
C GLY A 62 33.08 4.56 -12.17
N LYS A 63 32.63 4.29 -10.92
CA LYS A 63 33.31 3.37 -9.96
C LYS A 63 33.78 2.06 -10.59
N ASN A 64 32.85 1.30 -11.15
CA ASN A 64 33.14 0.00 -11.76
C ASN A 64 33.94 0.18 -13.06
N ALA A 65 33.60 1.19 -13.85
CA ALA A 65 34.28 1.48 -15.11
C ALA A 65 35.79 1.76 -14.93
N LEU A 66 36.17 2.52 -13.89
CA LEU A 66 37.58 2.81 -13.58
C LEU A 66 38.37 1.53 -13.27
N ILE A 67 37.78 0.61 -12.51
CA ILE A 67 38.41 -0.67 -12.18
C ILE A 67 38.53 -1.55 -13.42
N TYR A 68 37.49 -1.61 -14.24
CA TYR A 68 37.53 -2.35 -15.51
C TYR A 68 38.59 -1.77 -16.45
N TYR A 69 38.69 -0.46 -16.54
CA TYR A 69 39.72 0.21 -17.35
C TYR A 69 41.14 -0.12 -16.86
N ILE A 70 41.39 -0.05 -15.55
CA ILE A 70 42.68 -0.44 -14.97
C ILE A 70 42.98 -1.90 -15.30
N ASN A 71 42.03 -2.81 -15.09
CA ASN A 71 42.20 -4.25 -15.29
C ASN A 71 42.36 -4.64 -16.77
N ALA A 72 41.63 -3.99 -17.68
CA ALA A 72 41.75 -4.16 -19.12
C ALA A 72 43.15 -3.79 -19.62
N LEU A 73 43.68 -2.64 -19.20
CA LEU A 73 45.03 -2.21 -19.58
C LEU A 73 46.10 -3.23 -19.14
N ARG A 74 45.98 -3.81 -17.95
CA ARG A 74 46.94 -4.78 -17.40
C ARG A 74 46.59 -6.25 -17.69
N LYS A 75 45.56 -6.50 -18.51
CA LYS A 75 45.02 -7.84 -18.84
C LYS A 75 44.69 -8.71 -17.61
N HIS A 76 44.19 -8.12 -16.53
CA HIS A 76 43.98 -8.83 -15.28
C HIS A 76 42.52 -9.30 -15.13
N PRO A 77 42.29 -10.58 -14.76
CA PRO A 77 40.95 -11.13 -14.63
C PRO A 77 40.14 -10.37 -13.58
N THR A 78 38.83 -10.22 -13.85
CA THR A 78 37.89 -9.53 -12.97
C THR A 78 36.66 -10.40 -12.73
N ILE A 79 36.36 -10.66 -11.46
CA ILE A 79 35.12 -11.34 -11.03
C ILE A 79 34.28 -10.33 -10.27
N ARG A 80 33.08 -10.05 -10.78
CA ARG A 80 32.13 -9.12 -10.16
C ARG A 80 31.04 -9.91 -9.46
N TYR A 81 30.74 -9.51 -8.23
CA TYR A 81 29.56 -9.95 -7.49
C TYR A 81 28.83 -8.73 -6.96
N SER A 82 27.52 -8.64 -7.18
CA SER A 82 26.70 -7.55 -6.64
C SER A 82 26.01 -8.05 -5.38
N PHE A 83 26.07 -7.28 -4.31
CA PHE A 83 25.46 -7.67 -3.04
C PHE A 83 24.00 -7.20 -2.99
N ASN A 84 23.18 -7.97 -2.28
CA ASN A 84 21.78 -7.68 -1.99
C ASN A 84 21.46 -8.09 -0.54
N GLU A 85 20.25 -7.81 -0.05
CA GLU A 85 19.87 -8.12 1.34
C GLU A 85 19.79 -9.64 1.61
N ASP A 86 19.57 -10.44 0.56
CA ASP A 86 19.40 -11.89 0.62
C ASP A 86 20.71 -12.66 0.35
N THR A 87 21.85 -11.97 0.18
CA THR A 87 23.14 -12.60 -0.16
C THR A 87 23.58 -13.53 0.95
N LEU A 88 23.89 -14.78 0.60
CA LEU A 88 24.32 -15.80 1.55
C LEU A 88 25.85 -16.02 1.48
N PRO A 89 26.48 -16.53 2.55
CA PRO A 89 27.89 -16.89 2.52
C PRO A 89 28.26 -17.88 1.41
N GLU A 90 27.37 -18.83 1.13
CA GLU A 90 27.52 -19.88 0.13
C GLU A 90 27.64 -19.33 -1.29
N ASP A 91 27.04 -18.16 -1.58
CA ASP A 91 27.14 -17.51 -2.90
C ASP A 91 28.58 -17.04 -3.21
N LEU A 92 29.32 -16.69 -2.15
CA LEU A 92 30.68 -16.15 -2.22
C LEU A 92 31.73 -17.23 -1.99
N VAL A 93 31.52 -18.12 -1.02
CA VAL A 93 32.44 -19.23 -0.72
C VAL A 93 32.28 -20.37 -1.72
N GLY A 94 31.05 -20.73 -2.03
CA GLY A 94 30.72 -21.95 -2.76
C GLY A 94 29.89 -22.91 -1.92
N SER A 95 29.38 -23.94 -2.59
CA SER A 95 28.53 -24.96 -2.00
C SER A 95 28.65 -26.27 -2.78
N TYR A 96 28.25 -27.38 -2.16
CA TYR A 96 28.09 -28.65 -2.86
C TYR A 96 26.85 -28.58 -3.76
N ARG A 97 27.04 -28.76 -5.07
CA ARG A 97 26.00 -28.74 -6.08
C ARG A 97 25.76 -30.13 -6.64
N ILE A 98 24.51 -30.44 -6.99
CA ILE A 98 24.15 -31.71 -7.60
C ILE A 98 24.49 -31.64 -9.09
N GLN A 99 25.36 -32.53 -9.55
CA GLN A 99 25.65 -32.78 -10.96
C GLN A 99 25.18 -34.19 -11.34
N PRO A 100 25.08 -34.54 -12.65
CA PRO A 100 24.65 -35.87 -13.10
C PRO A 100 25.46 -37.07 -12.53
N GLY A 101 26.62 -36.81 -11.92
CA GLY A 101 27.48 -37.80 -11.24
C GLY A 101 27.49 -37.73 -9.71
N GLY A 102 26.67 -36.90 -9.06
CA GLY A 102 26.60 -36.74 -7.60
C GLY A 102 26.88 -35.30 -7.13
N PHE A 103 27.13 -35.14 -5.83
CA PHE A 103 27.45 -33.83 -5.24
C PHE A 103 28.90 -33.45 -5.50
N VAL A 104 29.12 -32.32 -6.17
CA VAL A 104 30.44 -31.77 -6.47
C VAL A 104 30.56 -30.39 -5.85
N TRP A 105 31.71 -30.10 -5.23
CA TRP A 105 31.99 -28.76 -4.72
C TRP A 105 32.12 -27.77 -5.88
N SER A 106 31.39 -26.66 -5.80
CA SER A 106 31.51 -25.55 -6.75
C SER A 106 31.89 -24.30 -5.99
N ASP A 107 33.02 -23.69 -6.36
CA ASP A 107 33.48 -22.43 -5.78
C ASP A 107 32.47 -21.30 -6.05
N GLY A 108 32.28 -20.44 -5.05
CA GLY A 108 31.55 -19.19 -5.17
C GLY A 108 32.42 -18.08 -5.76
N ALA A 109 31.84 -16.90 -5.98
CA ALA A 109 32.51 -15.82 -6.70
C ALA A 109 33.82 -15.33 -6.03
N LEU A 110 33.86 -15.32 -4.69
CA LEU A 110 35.04 -14.90 -3.94
C LEU A 110 36.12 -15.99 -3.91
N SER A 111 35.74 -17.26 -3.70
CA SER A 111 36.68 -18.40 -3.76
C SER A 111 37.34 -18.52 -5.13
N ALA A 112 36.57 -18.40 -6.20
CA ALA A 112 37.08 -18.39 -7.57
C ALA A 112 38.09 -17.26 -7.78
N ALA A 113 37.78 -16.05 -7.30
CA ALA A 113 38.68 -14.90 -7.42
C ALA A 113 40.00 -15.10 -6.66
N LEU A 114 39.95 -15.68 -5.46
CA LEU A 114 41.13 -16.02 -4.66
C LEU A 114 42.02 -17.04 -5.37
N ARG A 115 41.44 -18.13 -5.91
CA ARG A 115 42.21 -19.18 -6.61
C ARG A 115 42.84 -18.69 -7.91
N GLN A 116 42.13 -17.85 -8.67
CA GLN A 116 42.62 -17.30 -9.94
C GLN A 116 43.57 -16.11 -9.75
N GLY A 117 43.61 -15.53 -8.55
CA GLY A 117 44.34 -14.29 -8.30
C GLY A 117 43.69 -13.09 -9.00
N ALA A 118 42.37 -13.14 -9.21
CA ALA A 118 41.60 -12.12 -9.92
C ALA A 118 41.30 -10.90 -9.04
N THR A 119 40.89 -9.81 -9.67
CA THR A 119 40.28 -8.68 -8.95
C THR A 119 38.84 -9.03 -8.64
N PHE A 120 38.50 -9.14 -7.36
CA PHE A 120 37.12 -9.32 -6.90
C PHE A 120 36.45 -7.96 -6.72
N VAL A 121 35.42 -7.68 -7.51
CA VAL A 121 34.62 -6.45 -7.46
C VAL A 121 33.33 -6.72 -6.69
N ALA A 122 33.30 -6.30 -5.43
CA ALA A 122 32.16 -6.38 -4.53
C ALA A 122 31.26 -5.15 -4.70
N ASP A 123 30.28 -5.24 -5.60
CA ASP A 123 29.38 -4.13 -5.96
C ASP A 123 28.25 -3.98 -4.94
N GLU A 124 27.98 -2.75 -4.48
CA GLU A 124 26.95 -2.44 -3.46
C GLU A 124 27.08 -3.26 -2.16
N MET A 125 28.31 -3.52 -1.71
CA MET A 125 28.62 -4.39 -0.55
C MET A 125 27.84 -4.03 0.73
N ASN A 126 27.40 -2.78 0.85
CA ASN A 126 26.62 -2.29 1.99
C ASN A 126 25.15 -2.75 2.03
N LEU A 127 24.66 -3.39 0.96
CA LEU A 127 23.34 -4.02 0.94
C LEU A 127 23.32 -5.37 1.65
N ALA A 128 24.47 -6.03 1.79
CA ALA A 128 24.59 -7.31 2.48
C ALA A 128 24.37 -7.17 3.98
N SER A 129 23.91 -8.24 4.63
CA SER A 129 23.83 -8.26 6.08
C SER A 129 25.24 -8.17 6.71
N PRO A 130 25.42 -7.45 7.83
CA PRO A 130 26.71 -7.40 8.53
C PRO A 130 27.26 -8.77 8.95
N GLU A 131 26.38 -9.74 9.19
CA GLU A 131 26.75 -11.11 9.56
C GLU A 131 27.46 -11.83 8.40
N VAL A 132 26.92 -11.70 7.19
CA VAL A 132 27.53 -12.23 5.97
C VAL A 132 28.90 -11.59 5.75
N LEU A 133 29.04 -10.28 5.91
CA LEU A 133 30.33 -9.60 5.74
C LEU A 133 31.37 -10.04 6.80
N LYS A 134 30.95 -10.29 8.04
CA LYS A 134 31.85 -10.79 9.10
C LYS A 134 32.43 -12.17 8.79
N ARG A 135 31.69 -13.03 8.07
CA ARG A 135 32.18 -14.35 7.63
C ARG A 135 33.47 -14.24 6.80
N PHE A 136 33.64 -13.13 6.09
CA PHE A 136 34.79 -12.85 5.23
C PHE A 136 35.87 -11.99 5.88
N GLN A 137 35.81 -11.80 7.21
CA GLN A 137 36.80 -11.01 7.92
C GLN A 137 38.24 -11.50 7.70
N SER A 138 38.47 -12.82 7.65
CA SER A 138 39.79 -13.39 7.36
C SER A 138 40.32 -13.00 5.98
N VAL A 139 39.43 -12.81 5.00
CA VAL A 139 39.81 -12.35 3.65
C VAL A 139 40.26 -10.90 3.72
N PHE A 140 39.59 -10.07 4.52
CA PHE A 140 39.99 -8.67 4.67
C PHE A 140 41.30 -8.49 5.45
N THR A 141 41.57 -9.32 6.46
CA THR A 141 42.74 -9.19 7.34
C THR A 141 43.95 -9.97 6.86
N GLU A 142 43.75 -11.22 6.45
CA GLU A 142 44.81 -12.20 6.19
C GLU A 142 44.84 -12.65 4.72
N ARG A 143 43.86 -12.19 3.91
CA ARG A 143 43.70 -12.54 2.49
C ARG A 143 43.46 -14.03 2.22
N ARG A 144 43.13 -14.81 3.24
CA ARG A 144 42.79 -16.23 3.14
C ARG A 144 41.32 -16.48 3.43
N LEU A 145 40.75 -17.50 2.80
CA LEU A 145 39.37 -17.92 2.99
C LEU A 145 39.33 -19.38 3.44
N GLN A 146 38.80 -19.64 4.63
CA GLN A 146 38.50 -21.00 5.06
C GLN A 146 37.14 -21.42 4.50
N ILE A 147 37.06 -22.61 3.89
CA ILE A 147 35.85 -23.19 3.28
C ILE A 147 35.07 -23.99 4.35
N LEU A 148 34.43 -23.31 5.30
CA LEU A 148 33.68 -23.97 6.38
C LEU A 148 32.42 -24.70 5.87
N GLU A 149 31.87 -24.23 4.75
CA GLU A 149 30.71 -24.77 4.04
C GLU A 149 31.06 -26.03 3.23
N GLY A 150 32.37 -26.30 3.07
CA GLY A 150 32.93 -27.40 2.29
C GLY A 150 33.69 -28.39 3.16
N ASP A 151 34.95 -28.66 2.80
CA ASP A 151 35.84 -29.61 3.48
C ASP A 151 36.66 -29.00 4.63
N GLY A 152 36.44 -27.71 4.93
CA GLY A 152 37.20 -26.97 5.94
C GLY A 152 38.59 -26.51 5.49
N SER A 153 38.96 -26.73 4.22
CA SER A 153 40.24 -26.32 3.67
C SER A 153 40.41 -24.80 3.66
N VAL A 154 41.66 -24.33 3.53
CA VAL A 154 41.99 -22.91 3.47
C VAL A 154 42.48 -22.57 2.07
N ILE A 155 41.84 -21.60 1.42
CA ILE A 155 42.28 -21.00 0.17
C ILE A 155 43.23 -19.85 0.51
N GLU A 156 44.49 -20.02 0.16
CA GLU A 156 45.47 -18.94 0.11
C GLU A 156 45.34 -18.18 -1.22
N PRO A 157 45.48 -16.84 -1.22
CA PRO A 157 45.24 -16.03 -2.41
C PRO A 157 46.37 -16.25 -3.43
N HIS A 158 46.01 -16.51 -4.68
CA HIS A 158 47.01 -16.52 -5.75
C HIS A 158 47.59 -15.11 -5.96
N ARG A 159 48.83 -15.04 -6.44
CA ARG A 159 49.50 -13.76 -6.73
C ARG A 159 48.66 -12.93 -7.69
N GLY A 160 48.40 -11.67 -7.32
CA GLY A 160 47.57 -10.74 -8.10
C GLY A 160 46.21 -10.41 -7.47
N PHE A 161 45.72 -11.23 -6.54
CA PHE A 161 44.41 -11.04 -5.92
C PHE A 161 44.22 -9.63 -5.32
N SER A 162 43.13 -8.98 -5.68
CA SER A 162 42.76 -7.64 -5.22
C SER A 162 41.28 -7.59 -4.85
N PHE A 163 40.96 -7.10 -3.65
CA PHE A 163 39.58 -6.92 -3.20
C PHE A 163 39.17 -5.45 -3.38
N VAL A 164 38.17 -5.21 -4.21
CA VAL A 164 37.62 -3.87 -4.48
C VAL A 164 36.13 -3.86 -4.21
N ALA A 165 35.72 -3.19 -3.14
CA ALA A 165 34.32 -2.93 -2.84
C ALA A 165 33.88 -1.59 -3.43
N THR A 166 32.62 -1.52 -3.85
CA THR A 166 31.99 -0.26 -4.26
C THR A 166 30.68 -0.08 -3.48
N GLN A 167 30.33 1.17 -3.19
CA GLN A 167 29.03 1.51 -2.62
C GLN A 167 28.62 2.90 -3.06
N ASN A 168 27.32 3.17 -3.06
CA ASN A 168 26.83 4.54 -3.11
C ASN A 168 26.76 5.12 -1.68
N PRO A 169 26.82 6.46 -1.52
CA PRO A 169 26.62 7.09 -0.22
C PRO A 169 25.29 6.69 0.42
N SER A 170 25.25 6.52 1.74
CA SER A 170 24.06 6.12 2.49
C SER A 170 23.03 7.25 2.65
N GLU A 171 23.43 8.51 2.47
CA GLU A 171 22.52 9.65 2.57
C GLU A 171 21.68 9.79 1.28
N GLY A 172 20.35 9.71 1.40
CA GLY A 172 19.42 10.03 0.30
C GLY A 172 18.92 8.85 -0.55
N PHE A 173 19.45 7.64 -0.38
CA PHE A 173 19.00 6.42 -1.07
C PHE A 173 18.22 5.48 -0.12
N GLU A 174 17.00 5.08 -0.50
CA GLU A 174 16.16 4.17 0.29
C GLU A 174 16.83 2.78 0.42
N GLY A 175 16.79 2.18 1.61
CA GLY A 175 17.32 0.83 1.88
C GLY A 175 18.83 0.74 2.13
N ARG A 176 19.61 1.81 1.90
CA ARG A 176 21.08 1.75 2.02
C ARG A 176 21.56 2.13 3.41
N LYS A 177 22.15 1.17 4.12
CA LYS A 177 22.86 1.41 5.38
C LYS A 177 24.33 1.72 5.09
N PRO A 178 25.00 2.55 5.91
CA PRO A 178 26.45 2.67 5.82
C PRO A 178 27.08 1.33 6.19
N LEU A 179 28.21 1.01 5.57
CA LEU A 179 28.99 -0.16 5.93
C LEU A 179 29.39 -0.07 7.42
N PRO A 180 29.22 -1.14 8.22
CA PRO A 180 29.62 -1.14 9.63
C PRO A 180 31.09 -0.74 9.81
N ARG A 181 31.40 0.08 10.82
CA ARG A 181 32.77 0.56 11.08
C ARG A 181 33.76 -0.59 11.28
N GLU A 182 33.28 -1.69 11.84
CA GLU A 182 34.04 -2.92 12.09
C GLU A 182 34.52 -3.58 10.79
N ILE A 183 33.80 -3.40 9.69
CA ILE A 183 34.19 -3.88 8.35
C ILE A 183 34.96 -2.78 7.62
N GLN A 184 34.47 -1.53 7.65
CA GLN A 184 35.05 -0.40 6.93
C GLN A 184 36.53 -0.17 7.26
N LYS A 185 36.96 -0.43 8.51
CA LYS A 185 38.36 -0.26 8.95
C LYS A 185 39.38 -1.11 8.17
N TYR A 186 38.94 -2.17 7.47
CA TYR A 186 39.82 -3.03 6.67
C TYR A 186 40.02 -2.53 5.23
N PHE A 187 39.40 -1.41 4.87
CA PHE A 187 39.42 -0.86 3.51
C PHE A 187 40.08 0.52 3.47
N THR A 188 40.91 0.74 2.46
CA THR A 188 41.30 2.10 2.06
C THR A 188 40.14 2.72 1.29
N THR A 189 39.47 3.70 1.90
CA THR A 189 38.31 4.35 1.30
C THR A 189 38.75 5.44 0.32
N VAL A 190 38.25 5.38 -0.91
CA VAL A 190 38.46 6.40 -1.96
C VAL A 190 37.10 6.99 -2.32
N TYR A 191 36.94 8.29 -2.08
CA TYR A 191 35.76 9.04 -2.49
C TYR A 191 35.93 9.55 -3.93
N LEU A 192 34.92 9.26 -4.76
CA LEU A 192 34.78 9.75 -6.12
C LEU A 192 33.71 10.84 -6.15
N ASP A 193 34.15 12.05 -6.42
CA ASP A 193 33.26 13.20 -6.52
C ASP A 193 32.53 13.22 -7.87
N PRO A 194 31.33 13.81 -7.96
CA PRO A 194 30.66 14.06 -9.24
C PRO A 194 31.54 14.88 -10.18
N TYR A 195 31.49 14.57 -11.48
CA TYR A 195 32.24 15.32 -12.49
C TYR A 195 31.77 16.79 -12.55
N PRO A 196 32.69 17.75 -12.64
CA PRO A 196 32.37 19.13 -13.00
C PRO A 196 31.75 19.22 -14.40
N ASP A 197 30.99 20.28 -14.67
CA ASP A 197 30.23 20.42 -15.93
C ASP A 197 31.15 20.47 -17.16
N GLU A 198 32.28 21.19 -17.08
CA GLU A 198 33.30 21.22 -18.15
C GLU A 198 33.89 19.85 -18.44
N GLU A 199 34.03 19.00 -17.42
CA GLU A 199 34.51 17.63 -17.60
C GLU A 199 33.44 16.73 -18.19
N LEU A 200 32.16 16.91 -17.83
CA LEU A 200 31.05 16.20 -18.47
C LEU A 200 30.99 16.53 -19.96
N VAL A 201 31.14 17.79 -20.33
CA VAL A 201 31.24 18.22 -21.75
C VAL A 201 32.42 17.55 -22.43
N SER A 202 33.60 17.55 -21.80
CA SER A 202 34.81 16.91 -22.34
C SER A 202 34.63 15.39 -22.55
N ILE A 203 33.95 14.71 -21.62
CA ILE A 203 33.62 13.28 -21.74
C ILE A 203 32.69 13.05 -22.92
N LEU A 204 31.62 13.83 -23.05
CA LEU A 204 30.65 13.67 -24.13
C LEU A 204 31.27 14.01 -25.49
N ALA A 205 32.08 15.07 -25.58
CA ALA A 205 32.78 15.45 -26.81
C ALA A 205 33.81 14.38 -27.24
N GLY A 206 34.46 13.73 -26.27
CA GLY A 206 35.39 12.63 -26.54
C GLY A 206 34.71 11.35 -27.02
N LEU A 207 33.43 11.13 -26.65
CA LEU A 207 32.65 9.96 -27.05
C LEU A 207 31.81 10.19 -28.32
N TYR A 208 31.32 11.41 -28.54
CA TYR A 208 30.38 11.79 -29.60
C TYR A 208 30.87 13.05 -30.32
N ASN A 209 31.77 12.85 -31.28
CA ASN A 209 32.51 13.93 -31.94
C ASN A 209 31.69 14.72 -32.98
N ALA A 210 30.57 14.16 -33.45
CA ALA A 210 29.70 14.82 -34.44
C ALA A 210 28.71 15.82 -33.81
N ILE A 211 28.73 15.98 -32.49
CA ILE A 211 27.84 16.92 -31.77
C ILE A 211 28.61 18.22 -31.50
N PRO A 212 28.04 19.38 -31.89
CA PRO A 212 28.62 20.68 -31.56
C PRO A 212 28.80 20.89 -30.04
N GLU A 213 29.93 21.48 -29.64
CA GLU A 213 30.28 21.64 -28.22
C GLU A 213 29.31 22.55 -27.46
N ASP A 214 28.75 23.57 -28.12
CA ASP A 214 27.67 24.42 -27.61
C ASP A 214 26.42 23.61 -27.25
N VAL A 215 26.01 22.67 -28.11
CA VAL A 215 24.91 21.74 -27.81
C VAL A 215 25.25 20.86 -26.61
N LEU A 216 26.49 20.35 -26.52
CA LEU A 216 26.95 19.55 -25.38
C LEU A 216 26.90 20.33 -24.06
N ARG A 217 27.31 21.60 -24.07
CA ARG A 217 27.23 22.50 -22.92
C ARG A 217 25.78 22.72 -22.48
N THR A 218 24.88 22.96 -23.43
CA THR A 218 23.45 23.16 -23.15
C THR A 218 22.80 21.92 -22.55
N ILE A 219 23.08 20.71 -23.07
CA ILE A 219 22.48 19.49 -22.49
C ILE A 219 22.99 19.18 -21.08
N VAL A 220 24.26 19.47 -20.78
CA VAL A 220 24.82 19.35 -19.42
C VAL A 220 24.13 20.35 -18.49
N ARG A 221 23.98 21.61 -18.92
CA ARG A 221 23.27 22.66 -18.18
C ARG A 221 21.83 22.26 -17.88
N ILE A 222 21.09 21.76 -18.88
CA ILE A 222 19.72 21.26 -18.71
C ILE A 222 19.66 20.10 -17.70
N CYS A 223 20.56 19.12 -17.82
CA CYS A 223 20.61 18.00 -16.89
C CYS A 223 20.81 18.47 -15.44
N ARG A 224 21.65 19.49 -15.21
CA ARG A 224 21.84 20.09 -13.88
C ARG A 224 20.61 20.82 -13.39
N SER A 225 19.98 21.65 -14.23
CA SER A 225 18.77 22.38 -13.87
C SER A 225 17.61 21.44 -13.52
N VAL A 226 17.41 20.38 -14.31
CA VAL A 226 16.38 19.35 -14.04
C VAL A 226 16.68 18.60 -12.74
N GLU A 227 17.93 18.16 -12.54
CA GLU A 227 18.33 17.46 -11.30
C GLU A 227 18.15 18.36 -10.07
N GLU A 228 18.44 19.66 -10.18
CA GLU A 228 18.22 20.63 -9.10
C GLU A 228 16.73 20.74 -8.73
N LEU A 229 15.82 20.76 -9.71
CA LEU A 229 14.37 20.76 -9.46
C LEU A 229 13.93 19.49 -8.73
N VAL A 230 14.47 18.33 -9.12
CA VAL A 230 14.19 17.03 -8.48
C VAL A 230 14.72 17.01 -7.04
N VAL A 231 15.97 17.42 -6.81
CA VAL A 231 16.60 17.45 -5.48
C VAL A 231 15.90 18.41 -4.53
N ARG A 232 15.51 19.59 -5.04
CA ARG A 232 14.71 20.58 -4.28
C ARG A 232 13.23 20.18 -4.12
N LYS A 233 12.82 19.01 -4.64
CA LYS A 233 11.45 18.47 -4.59
C LYS A 233 10.40 19.41 -5.19
N LYS A 234 10.79 20.19 -6.20
CA LYS A 234 9.87 21.01 -6.98
C LYS A 234 9.08 20.19 -8.00
N VAL A 235 9.67 19.10 -8.49
CA VAL A 235 9.06 18.14 -9.43
C VAL A 235 9.16 16.71 -8.89
N GLY A 236 8.27 15.83 -9.30
CA GLY A 236 8.29 14.39 -8.98
C GLY A 236 7.84 14.04 -7.55
N THR A 237 7.43 15.03 -6.74
CA THR A 237 7.00 14.82 -5.35
C THR A 237 5.71 13.99 -5.25
N ARG A 238 4.81 14.13 -6.24
CA ARG A 238 3.51 13.43 -6.30
C ARG A 238 3.61 12.02 -6.87
N ASP A 239 4.68 11.72 -7.61
CA ASP A 239 4.84 10.45 -8.30
C ASP A 239 5.16 9.29 -7.34
N LEU A 240 5.52 9.58 -6.08
CA LEU A 240 6.02 8.63 -5.08
C LEU A 240 7.24 7.80 -5.55
N GLU A 241 7.73 8.13 -6.74
CA GLU A 241 8.97 7.70 -7.36
C GLU A 241 10.03 8.77 -7.14
N ARG A 242 11.29 8.37 -7.18
CA ARG A 242 12.39 9.30 -7.07
C ARG A 242 13.19 9.28 -8.37
N PHE A 243 13.30 10.43 -9.01
CA PHE A 243 14.06 10.61 -10.25
C PHE A 243 15.52 10.91 -9.93
N HIS A 244 16.41 10.60 -10.88
CA HIS A 244 17.82 10.95 -10.81
C HIS A 244 18.40 10.96 -12.21
N PHE A 245 19.00 12.06 -12.63
CA PHE A 245 19.60 12.22 -13.95
C PHE A 245 21.12 12.30 -13.81
N ASN A 246 21.85 11.44 -14.53
CA ASN A 246 23.30 11.34 -14.44
C ASN A 246 23.95 11.19 -15.83
N LEU A 247 25.27 10.94 -15.85
CA LEU A 247 26.04 10.79 -17.09
C LEU A 247 25.47 9.70 -18.03
N ARG A 248 24.76 8.68 -17.54
CA ARG A 248 24.11 7.68 -18.40
C ARG A 248 23.00 8.31 -19.25
N ASN A 249 22.19 9.18 -18.66
CA ASN A 249 21.13 9.90 -19.36
C ASN A 249 21.73 10.86 -20.40
N LEU A 250 22.83 11.54 -20.04
CA LEU A 250 23.58 12.41 -20.97
C LEU A 250 24.19 11.62 -22.13
N LYS A 251 24.81 10.46 -21.86
CA LYS A 251 25.35 9.57 -22.91
C LYS A 251 24.26 9.09 -23.85
N ARG A 252 23.08 8.74 -23.32
CA ARG A 252 21.92 8.34 -24.11
C ARG A 252 21.43 9.47 -25.01
N LEU A 253 21.24 10.66 -24.43
CA LEU A 253 20.83 11.84 -25.19
C LEU A 253 21.84 12.16 -26.30
N ALA A 254 23.14 12.17 -25.99
CA ALA A 254 24.19 12.44 -26.96
C ALA A 254 24.18 11.41 -28.09
N ALA A 255 24.10 10.10 -27.79
CA ALA A 255 23.99 9.06 -28.81
C ALA A 255 22.80 9.29 -29.76
N ARG A 256 21.65 9.75 -29.23
CA ARG A 256 20.46 10.05 -30.06
C ARG A 256 20.59 11.30 -30.92
N LEU A 257 21.46 12.24 -30.55
CA LEU A 257 21.70 13.50 -31.24
C LEU A 257 22.87 13.45 -32.22
N GLU A 258 23.65 12.38 -32.18
CA GLU A 258 24.81 12.22 -33.05
C GLU A 258 24.39 12.28 -34.52
N GLY A 259 24.83 13.34 -35.22
CA GLY A 259 24.46 13.63 -36.61
C GLY A 259 23.04 14.19 -36.83
N GLN A 260 22.26 14.44 -35.77
CA GLN A 260 20.89 15.00 -35.84
C GLN A 260 20.58 16.01 -34.70
N PRO A 261 21.38 17.09 -34.54
CA PRO A 261 21.21 18.05 -33.44
C PRO A 261 19.86 18.79 -33.48
N GLU A 262 19.21 18.87 -34.64
CA GLU A 262 17.90 19.50 -34.80
C GLU A 262 16.78 18.82 -34.02
N HIS A 263 16.96 17.55 -33.61
CA HIS A 263 16.02 16.80 -32.79
C HIS A 263 16.18 17.07 -31.28
N LEU A 264 17.05 18.00 -30.86
CA LEU A 264 17.38 18.27 -29.45
C LEU A 264 16.16 18.33 -28.53
N MET A 265 15.17 19.17 -28.85
CA MET A 265 13.98 19.32 -28.01
C MET A 265 13.13 18.05 -27.93
N LEU A 266 13.06 17.26 -29.01
CA LEU A 266 12.31 15.99 -29.03
C LEU A 266 12.97 14.94 -28.13
N GLU A 267 14.30 14.84 -28.19
CA GLU A 267 15.04 13.90 -27.34
C GLU A 267 15.08 14.33 -25.87
N LEU A 268 15.14 15.63 -25.59
CA LEU A 268 14.99 16.17 -24.24
C LEU A 268 13.60 15.86 -23.66
N ASN A 269 12.54 15.98 -24.47
CA ASN A 269 11.19 15.64 -24.05
C ASN A 269 11.08 14.17 -23.65
N ASP A 270 11.65 13.26 -24.45
CA ASP A 270 11.59 11.83 -24.16
C ASP A 270 12.41 11.41 -22.94
N ILE A 271 13.58 12.03 -22.71
CA ILE A 271 14.49 11.63 -21.62
C ILE A 271 14.18 12.34 -20.30
N PHE A 272 13.81 13.63 -20.32
CA PHE A 272 13.68 14.44 -19.10
C PHE A 272 12.25 14.81 -18.72
N ILE A 273 11.30 14.83 -19.67
CA ILE A 273 9.92 15.30 -19.41
C ILE A 273 8.95 14.12 -19.31
N ARG A 274 8.91 13.26 -20.35
CA ARG A 274 8.00 12.11 -20.48
C ARG A 274 8.06 11.10 -19.32
N PRO A 275 9.19 10.90 -18.60
CA PRO A 275 9.22 9.99 -17.44
C PRO A 275 8.37 10.44 -16.24
N PHE A 276 8.01 11.73 -16.16
CA PHE A 276 7.18 12.28 -15.08
C PHE A 276 5.70 11.98 -15.34
N ARG A 277 4.93 11.71 -14.29
CA ARG A 277 3.51 11.32 -14.43
C ARG A 277 2.60 12.54 -14.53
N THR A 278 2.81 13.57 -13.72
CA THR A 278 1.89 14.72 -13.63
C THR A 278 2.15 15.75 -14.73
N GLU A 279 1.09 16.32 -15.30
CA GLU A 279 1.24 17.34 -16.35
C GLU A 279 1.79 18.64 -15.77
N GLU A 280 1.56 18.94 -14.48
CA GLU A 280 2.17 20.10 -13.83
C GLU A 280 3.70 19.99 -13.75
N ASP A 281 4.23 18.81 -13.37
CA ASP A 281 5.68 18.57 -13.35
C ASP A 281 6.26 18.64 -14.77
N ARG A 282 5.56 18.03 -15.75
CA ARG A 282 5.97 18.08 -17.16
C ARG A 282 5.99 19.49 -17.71
N ALA A 283 4.99 20.31 -17.38
CA ALA A 283 4.90 21.70 -17.82
C ALA A 283 6.06 22.53 -17.25
N LEU A 284 6.36 22.38 -15.95
CA LEU A 284 7.48 23.08 -15.31
C LEU A 284 8.85 22.66 -15.89
N LEU A 285 9.03 21.37 -16.18
CA LEU A 285 10.24 20.86 -16.82
C LEU A 285 10.37 21.38 -18.26
N ARG A 286 9.27 21.38 -19.01
CA ARG A 286 9.20 21.92 -20.38
C ARG A 286 9.58 23.38 -20.41
N GLU A 287 8.99 24.20 -19.53
CA GLU A 287 9.31 25.63 -19.39
C GLU A 287 10.80 25.83 -19.08
N THR A 288 11.33 25.13 -18.08
CA THR A 288 12.74 25.22 -17.68
C THR A 288 13.68 24.85 -18.83
N ILE A 289 13.37 23.79 -19.57
CA ILE A 289 14.16 23.34 -20.73
C ILE A 289 14.08 24.35 -21.87
N GLU A 290 12.89 24.82 -22.20
CA GLU A 290 12.69 25.80 -23.26
C GLU A 290 13.41 27.13 -22.97
N ASP A 291 13.43 27.57 -21.71
CA ASP A 291 14.10 28.80 -21.32
C ASP A 291 15.62 28.69 -21.44
N VAL A 292 16.22 27.57 -20.98
CA VAL A 292 17.66 27.31 -21.18
C VAL A 292 17.99 27.24 -22.67
N LEU A 293 17.15 26.57 -23.48
CA LEU A 293 17.34 26.52 -24.94
C LEU A 293 17.27 27.91 -25.59
N LYS A 294 16.36 28.80 -25.15
CA LYS A 294 16.27 30.17 -25.67
C LYS A 294 17.48 31.00 -25.29
N GLU A 295 17.91 30.93 -24.03
CA GLU A 295 19.08 31.63 -23.51
C GLU A 295 20.36 31.25 -24.24
N ASP A 296 20.54 29.96 -24.53
CA ASP A 296 21.71 29.43 -25.23
C ASP A 296 21.64 29.58 -26.76
N GLY A 297 20.59 30.24 -27.29
CA GLY A 297 20.45 30.52 -28.73
C GLY A 297 19.82 29.39 -29.58
N PHE A 298 19.33 28.33 -28.94
CA PHE A 298 18.71 27.16 -29.56
C PHE A 298 17.18 27.22 -29.65
N GLY A 299 16.57 28.39 -29.48
CA GLY A 299 15.11 28.57 -29.55
C GLY A 299 14.46 28.09 -30.85
N SER A 300 15.21 28.02 -31.95
CA SER A 300 14.72 27.45 -33.23
C SER A 300 14.44 25.95 -33.18
N TYR A 301 15.03 25.19 -32.25
CA TYR A 301 14.74 23.76 -32.08
C TYR A 301 13.38 23.53 -31.39
N ILE A 302 12.90 24.50 -30.61
CA ILE A 302 11.58 24.43 -29.96
C ILE A 302 10.47 24.48 -31.03
N SER A 303 10.60 25.37 -32.01
CA SER A 303 9.61 25.47 -33.10
C SER A 303 9.63 24.25 -34.01
N LYS A 304 10.82 23.69 -34.31
CA LYS A 304 10.97 22.45 -35.10
C LYS A 304 10.38 21.21 -34.42
N ALA A 305 10.28 21.20 -33.08
CA ALA A 305 9.65 20.10 -32.34
C ALA A 305 8.12 20.07 -32.49
N LYS A 306 7.48 21.19 -32.84
CA LYS A 306 6.04 21.25 -33.09
C LYS A 306 5.72 20.71 -34.48
N ARG A 307 5.49 19.40 -34.57
CA ARG A 307 5.17 18.71 -35.81
C ARG A 307 4.07 17.69 -35.62
N ARG A 308 3.43 17.29 -36.72
CA ARG A 308 2.57 16.11 -36.77
C ARG A 308 3.46 14.88 -36.94
N ILE A 309 3.18 13.81 -36.19
CA ILE A 309 3.86 12.53 -36.37
C ILE A 309 3.26 11.85 -37.59
N GLU A 310 4.08 11.58 -38.58
CA GLU A 310 3.71 10.86 -39.80
C GLU A 310 4.26 9.44 -39.74
N ILE A 311 3.52 8.50 -40.33
CA ILE A 311 3.94 7.10 -40.45
C ILE A 311 4.18 6.84 -41.92
N HIS A 312 5.38 6.34 -42.24
CA HIS A 312 5.74 5.95 -43.59
C HIS A 312 6.24 4.51 -43.60
N VAL A 313 5.56 3.66 -44.37
CA VAL A 313 5.92 2.26 -44.53
C VAL A 313 6.53 2.09 -45.92
N ASP A 314 7.82 1.75 -45.97
CA ASP A 314 8.53 1.41 -47.19
C ASP A 314 8.82 -0.09 -47.19
N ILE A 315 7.87 -0.87 -47.72
CA ILE A 315 8.00 -2.33 -47.80
C ILE A 315 9.16 -2.73 -48.71
N GLU A 316 9.34 -2.08 -49.86
CA GLU A 316 10.39 -2.43 -50.82
C GLU A 316 11.78 -2.13 -50.27
N GLY A 317 11.97 -0.94 -49.70
CA GLY A 317 13.18 -0.52 -49.02
C GLY A 317 13.39 -1.16 -47.65
N GLY A 318 12.42 -1.93 -47.14
CA GLY A 318 12.52 -2.68 -45.89
C GLY A 318 12.64 -1.78 -44.66
N ARG A 319 11.82 -0.72 -44.59
CA ARG A 319 11.86 0.26 -43.50
C ARG A 319 10.46 0.71 -43.09
N ILE A 320 10.27 0.97 -41.81
CA ILE A 320 9.13 1.71 -41.28
C ILE A 320 9.62 2.93 -40.51
N ASP A 321 9.07 4.08 -40.84
CA ASP A 321 9.32 5.33 -40.16
C ASP A 321 8.09 5.70 -39.31
N ILE A 322 8.30 5.88 -38.02
CA ILE A 322 7.29 6.41 -37.09
C ILE A 322 7.83 7.74 -36.59
N GLY A 323 7.37 8.83 -37.22
CA GLY A 323 7.88 10.18 -37.01
C GLY A 323 9.39 10.28 -37.31
N ARG A 324 10.24 10.51 -36.31
CA ARG A 324 11.72 10.57 -36.46
C ARG A 324 12.39 9.21 -36.33
N ALA A 325 11.72 8.23 -35.76
CA ALA A 325 12.29 6.91 -35.57
C ALA A 325 12.27 6.15 -36.89
N ARG A 326 13.40 5.52 -37.24
CA ARG A 326 13.54 4.70 -38.44
C ARG A 326 13.90 3.29 -38.03
N LEU A 327 13.02 2.33 -38.32
CA LEU A 327 13.20 0.94 -37.95
C LEU A 327 13.34 0.06 -39.20
N PRO A 328 14.31 -0.88 -39.21
CA PRO A 328 14.45 -1.82 -40.30
C PRO A 328 13.36 -2.91 -40.24
N LEU A 329 12.82 -3.28 -41.41
CA LEU A 329 11.94 -4.43 -41.60
C LEU A 329 12.76 -5.54 -42.26
N LEU A 330 13.19 -6.52 -41.47
CA LEU A 330 14.07 -7.60 -41.93
C LEU A 330 13.27 -8.83 -42.39
N GLY A 331 13.76 -9.61 -43.35
CA GLY A 331 13.10 -10.85 -43.79
C GLY A 331 12.09 -10.67 -44.95
N SER A 332 11.76 -11.79 -45.60
CA SER A 332 10.93 -11.82 -46.83
C SER A 332 9.43 -11.65 -46.60
N ASP A 333 8.95 -11.99 -45.40
CA ASP A 333 7.56 -11.92 -44.91
C ASP A 333 7.18 -10.52 -44.38
N ARG A 334 8.01 -9.50 -44.67
CA ARG A 334 7.85 -8.11 -44.19
C ARG A 334 6.47 -7.49 -44.45
N GLN A 335 5.83 -7.78 -45.58
CA GLN A 335 4.51 -7.24 -45.90
C GLN A 335 3.44 -7.79 -44.96
N GLU A 336 3.34 -9.13 -44.86
CA GLU A 336 2.38 -9.81 -43.99
C GLU A 336 2.55 -9.40 -42.53
N ARG A 337 3.80 -9.24 -42.06
CA ARG A 337 4.07 -8.79 -40.69
C ARG A 337 3.63 -7.36 -40.43
N VAL A 338 3.85 -6.45 -41.37
CA VAL A 338 3.39 -5.06 -41.22
C VAL A 338 1.86 -5.00 -41.21
N GLU A 339 1.20 -5.72 -42.12
CA GLU A 339 -0.26 -5.83 -42.15
C GLU A 339 -0.81 -6.41 -40.83
N ARG A 340 -0.19 -7.47 -40.31
CA ARG A 340 -0.54 -8.07 -39.00
C ARG A 340 -0.32 -7.10 -37.84
N ALA A 341 0.84 -6.44 -37.79
CA ALA A 341 1.18 -5.50 -36.72
C ALA A 341 0.22 -4.30 -36.69
N LEU A 342 -0.04 -3.72 -37.86
CA LEU A 342 -0.97 -2.60 -38.00
C LEU A 342 -2.40 -3.03 -37.72
N GLY A 343 -2.83 -4.24 -38.10
CA GLY A 343 -4.16 -4.78 -37.81
C GLY A 343 -4.41 -5.11 -36.33
N ASN A 344 -3.36 -5.43 -35.57
CA ASN A 344 -3.46 -5.70 -34.13
C ASN A 344 -3.34 -4.42 -33.27
N PHE A 345 -2.83 -3.32 -33.83
CA PHE A 345 -2.51 -2.12 -33.07
C PHE A 345 -2.82 -0.83 -33.84
N ALA A 346 -3.95 -0.21 -33.50
CA ALA A 346 -4.35 1.08 -34.06
C ALA A 346 -3.36 2.19 -33.69
N LEU A 347 -2.74 2.80 -34.72
CA LEU A 347 -1.86 3.96 -34.59
C LEU A 347 -2.66 5.28 -34.62
N VAL A 348 -3.44 5.50 -33.57
CA VAL A 348 -4.25 6.72 -33.38
C VAL A 348 -3.44 7.87 -32.74
N PRO A 349 -3.86 9.15 -32.91
CA PRO A 349 -3.11 10.31 -32.41
C PRO A 349 -2.63 10.19 -30.96
N ALA A 350 -3.48 9.71 -30.04
CA ALA A 350 -3.12 9.54 -28.63
C ALA A 350 -2.02 8.50 -28.36
N ARG A 351 -1.74 7.59 -29.30
CA ARG A 351 -0.70 6.56 -29.19
C ARG A 351 0.58 6.94 -29.94
N LEU A 352 0.52 7.84 -30.93
CA LEU A 352 1.64 8.17 -31.81
C LEU A 352 2.86 8.71 -31.05
N ASP A 353 2.65 9.60 -30.08
CA ASP A 353 3.73 10.19 -29.30
C ASP A 353 4.54 9.14 -28.53
N VAL A 354 3.86 8.15 -27.93
CA VAL A 354 4.52 7.06 -27.20
C VAL A 354 5.14 6.07 -28.19
N ALA A 355 4.44 5.74 -29.28
CA ALA A 355 4.94 4.84 -30.31
C ALA A 355 6.24 5.37 -30.94
N GLU A 356 6.31 6.66 -31.25
CA GLU A 356 7.54 7.30 -31.75
C GLU A 356 8.68 7.20 -30.73
N ALA A 357 8.42 7.52 -29.45
CA ALA A 357 9.45 7.48 -28.40
C ALA A 357 10.00 6.06 -28.17
N VAL A 358 9.11 5.05 -28.19
CA VAL A 358 9.48 3.63 -28.11
C VAL A 358 10.29 3.23 -29.34
N ALA A 359 9.81 3.53 -30.56
CA ALA A 359 10.52 3.26 -31.79
C ALA A 359 11.92 3.89 -31.80
N ARG A 360 12.04 5.13 -31.32
CA ARG A 360 13.32 5.83 -31.20
C ARG A 360 14.25 5.11 -30.25
N SER A 361 13.76 4.60 -29.12
CA SER A 361 14.55 3.84 -28.16
C SER A 361 15.04 2.51 -28.74
N LEU A 362 14.19 1.81 -29.50
CA LEU A 362 14.55 0.56 -30.18
C LEU A 362 15.63 0.78 -31.24
N GLN A 363 15.56 1.89 -31.99
CA GLN A 363 16.57 2.27 -32.98
C GLN A 363 17.98 2.37 -32.37
N PHE A 364 18.10 2.86 -31.13
CA PHE A 364 19.38 2.95 -30.41
C PHE A 364 19.66 1.75 -29.50
N LYS A 365 18.93 0.63 -29.68
CA LYS A 365 19.07 -0.60 -28.88
C LYS A 365 18.98 -0.34 -27.37
N GLU A 366 18.14 0.60 -26.96
CA GLU A 366 17.93 0.89 -25.55
C GLU A 366 16.90 -0.09 -24.95
N ASN A 367 16.94 -0.22 -23.62
CA ASN A 367 15.90 -0.95 -22.90
C ASN A 367 14.73 0.00 -22.62
N VAL A 368 13.49 -0.46 -22.80
CA VAL A 368 12.30 0.38 -22.69
C VAL A 368 11.54 0.04 -21.41
N LEU A 369 11.16 1.05 -20.63
CA LEU A 369 10.27 0.90 -19.48
C LEU A 369 8.97 1.65 -19.77
N LEU A 370 7.85 0.94 -19.75
CA LEU A 370 6.52 1.53 -19.92
C LEU A 370 5.84 1.58 -18.55
N GLU A 371 5.45 2.79 -18.13
CA GLU A 371 4.79 3.03 -16.85
C GLU A 371 3.37 3.54 -17.08
N SER A 372 2.39 2.94 -16.40
CA SER A 372 0.99 3.34 -16.58
C SER A 372 0.15 3.11 -15.32
N ASP A 373 -1.10 3.58 -15.35
CA ASP A 373 -2.14 3.09 -14.45
C ASP A 373 -2.55 1.66 -14.86
N ALA A 374 -3.24 0.94 -13.97
CA ALA A 374 -3.64 -0.46 -14.18
C ALA A 374 -4.62 -0.66 -15.36
N ASP A 375 -5.30 0.40 -15.78
CA ASP A 375 -6.38 0.36 -16.79
C ASP A 375 -5.90 0.76 -18.20
N VAL A 376 -4.59 0.79 -18.38
CA VAL A 376 -3.89 1.08 -19.63
C VAL A 376 -3.18 -0.19 -20.09
N GLU A 377 -3.03 -0.38 -21.40
CA GLU A 377 -2.39 -1.56 -22.00
C GLU A 377 -0.99 -1.23 -22.55
N PRO A 378 0.03 -1.00 -21.69
CA PRO A 378 1.37 -0.68 -22.14
C PRO A 378 2.03 -1.83 -22.92
N ASP A 379 1.68 -3.08 -22.60
CA ASP A 379 2.24 -4.28 -23.25
C ASP A 379 1.95 -4.35 -24.76
N ALA A 380 0.86 -3.71 -25.21
CA ALA A 380 0.48 -3.68 -26.61
C ALA A 380 1.56 -3.03 -27.49
N TYR A 381 2.28 -2.02 -26.98
CA TYR A 381 3.40 -1.41 -27.70
C TYR A 381 4.55 -2.39 -27.90
N ALA A 382 4.91 -3.17 -26.88
CA ALA A 382 5.99 -4.15 -26.99
C ALA A 382 5.65 -5.24 -28.02
N ARG A 383 4.39 -5.71 -28.01
CA ARG A 383 3.89 -6.70 -28.98
C ARG A 383 3.85 -6.15 -30.41
N PHE A 384 3.38 -4.91 -30.57
CA PHE A 384 3.38 -4.23 -31.86
C PHE A 384 4.78 -4.17 -32.49
N PHE A 385 5.80 -3.74 -31.73
CA PHE A 385 7.17 -3.70 -32.23
C PHE A 385 7.79 -5.09 -32.44
N ALA A 386 7.40 -6.09 -31.65
CA ALA A 386 7.81 -7.47 -31.86
C ALA A 386 7.26 -8.02 -33.19
N ASP A 387 5.98 -7.76 -33.48
CA ASP A 387 5.34 -8.14 -34.74
C ASP A 387 6.00 -7.49 -35.95
N LEU A 388 6.27 -6.17 -35.87
CA LEU A 388 7.01 -5.45 -36.92
C LEU A 388 8.40 -6.07 -37.18
N ALA A 389 9.13 -6.36 -36.10
CA ALA A 389 10.47 -6.94 -36.17
C ALA A 389 10.48 -8.43 -36.55
N GLY A 390 9.34 -9.12 -36.49
CA GLY A 390 9.26 -10.58 -36.67
C GLY A 390 9.93 -11.37 -35.56
N LEU A 391 9.96 -10.82 -34.34
CA LEU A 391 10.63 -11.41 -33.19
C LEU A 391 9.62 -12.08 -32.25
N PRO A 392 9.92 -13.26 -31.69
CA PRO A 392 9.06 -13.89 -30.71
C PRO A 392 9.03 -13.06 -29.42
N VAL A 393 7.87 -13.01 -28.77
CA VAL A 393 7.69 -12.34 -27.47
C VAL A 393 7.78 -13.38 -26.35
N HIS A 394 8.79 -13.24 -25.50
CA HIS A 394 8.93 -14.01 -24.27
C HIS A 394 8.40 -13.18 -23.11
N ALA A 395 7.14 -13.42 -22.73
CA ALA A 395 6.46 -12.69 -21.65
C ALA A 395 6.77 -13.32 -20.28
N ILE A 396 7.22 -12.49 -19.34
CA ILE A 396 7.56 -12.85 -17.97
C ILE A 396 6.66 -12.01 -17.06
N SER A 397 5.62 -12.63 -16.51
CA SER A 397 4.67 -11.97 -15.61
C SER A 397 5.14 -12.14 -14.16
N LEU A 398 5.75 -11.10 -13.60
CA LEU A 398 6.27 -11.14 -12.23
C LEU A 398 5.15 -10.94 -11.21
N SER A 399 5.19 -11.76 -10.16
CA SER A 399 4.29 -11.66 -9.02
C SER A 399 5.09 -11.78 -7.72
N ARG A 400 4.57 -11.16 -6.65
CA ARG A 400 5.23 -11.22 -5.34
C ARG A 400 5.29 -12.66 -4.86
N GLY A 401 6.49 -13.14 -4.54
CA GLY A 401 6.73 -14.50 -4.06
C GLY A 401 7.24 -15.47 -5.14
N MET A 402 7.37 -15.04 -6.40
CA MET A 402 8.10 -15.83 -7.41
C MET A 402 9.57 -15.96 -7.03
N HIS A 403 10.12 -17.16 -7.18
CA HIS A 403 11.54 -17.42 -6.97
C HIS A 403 12.34 -17.06 -8.22
N THR A 404 13.60 -16.68 -8.03
CA THR A 404 14.51 -16.38 -9.15
C THR A 404 14.67 -17.57 -10.10
N SER A 405 14.60 -18.81 -9.58
CA SER A 405 14.62 -20.04 -10.38
C SER A 405 13.39 -20.21 -11.30
N ASP A 406 12.25 -19.60 -10.98
CA ASP A 406 11.06 -19.64 -11.85
C ASP A 406 11.25 -18.76 -13.10
N VAL A 407 12.12 -17.75 -13.00
CA VAL A 407 12.37 -16.76 -14.07
C VAL A 407 13.62 -17.12 -14.87
N LEU A 408 14.71 -17.48 -14.19
CA LEU A 408 15.98 -17.86 -14.82
C LEU A 408 16.03 -19.34 -15.20
N GLY A 409 15.36 -20.19 -14.47
CA GLY A 409 15.53 -21.65 -14.57
C GLY A 409 16.24 -22.21 -13.36
N GLY A 410 16.21 -23.54 -13.28
CA GLY A 410 16.75 -24.27 -12.15
C GLY A 410 16.83 -25.76 -12.45
N LEU A 411 17.48 -26.50 -11.55
CA LEU A 411 17.52 -27.95 -11.63
C LEU A 411 16.12 -28.52 -11.37
N LYS A 412 15.64 -29.34 -12.32
CA LYS A 412 14.40 -30.10 -12.19
C LYS A 412 14.67 -31.60 -12.30
N PRO A 413 13.84 -32.46 -11.67
CA PRO A 413 14.00 -33.91 -11.79
C PRO A 413 13.72 -34.35 -13.23
N ALA A 414 14.69 -35.03 -13.84
CA ALA A 414 14.57 -35.67 -15.17
C ALA A 414 14.29 -37.19 -15.07
N GLY A 415 14.39 -37.76 -13.86
CA GLY A 415 14.18 -39.18 -13.59
C GLY A 415 14.30 -39.52 -12.10
N LYS A 416 14.35 -40.82 -11.75
CA LYS A 416 14.42 -41.27 -10.34
C LYS A 416 15.69 -40.79 -9.62
N ASP A 417 16.81 -40.68 -10.33
CA ASP A 417 18.12 -40.31 -9.77
C ASP A 417 18.86 -39.27 -10.65
N GLN A 418 18.13 -38.52 -11.48
CA GLN A 418 18.71 -37.55 -12.41
C GLN A 418 18.03 -36.19 -12.28
N VAL A 419 18.84 -35.15 -12.23
CA VAL A 419 18.41 -33.75 -12.31
C VAL A 419 19.03 -33.11 -13.54
N GLU A 420 18.26 -32.30 -14.24
CA GLU A 420 18.74 -31.52 -15.38
C GLU A 420 18.36 -30.06 -15.18
N TRP A 421 19.15 -29.17 -15.77
CA TRP A 421 18.81 -27.77 -15.80
C TRP A 421 17.67 -27.53 -16.79
N VAL A 422 16.62 -26.87 -16.32
CA VAL A 422 15.51 -26.43 -17.16
C VAL A 422 15.48 -24.92 -17.16
N ASP A 423 15.64 -24.33 -18.35
CA ASP A 423 15.60 -22.89 -18.54
C ASP A 423 14.25 -22.30 -18.10
N GLY A 424 14.34 -21.16 -17.42
CA GLY A 424 13.19 -20.30 -17.18
C GLY A 424 12.90 -19.40 -18.38
N PRO A 425 11.77 -18.69 -18.37
CA PRO A 425 11.33 -17.86 -19.51
C PRO A 425 12.33 -16.75 -19.87
N LEU A 426 13.10 -16.22 -18.92
CA LEU A 426 14.13 -15.22 -19.22
C LEU A 426 15.33 -15.84 -19.92
N THR A 427 15.80 -16.99 -19.46
CA THR A 427 16.96 -17.67 -20.05
C THR A 427 16.62 -18.25 -21.42
N ASP A 428 15.44 -18.85 -21.57
CA ASP A 428 14.93 -19.28 -22.87
C ASP A 428 14.89 -18.11 -23.86
N GLY A 429 14.32 -16.97 -23.46
CA GLY A 429 14.27 -15.77 -24.31
C GLY A 429 15.66 -15.18 -24.66
N LEU A 430 16.64 -15.33 -23.78
CA LEU A 430 18.03 -14.97 -24.09
C LEU A 430 18.66 -15.94 -25.11
N ARG A 431 18.38 -17.25 -25.01
CA ARG A 431 18.89 -18.28 -25.92
C ARG A 431 18.21 -18.29 -27.29
N SER A 432 16.89 -18.12 -27.33
CA SER A 432 16.11 -18.05 -28.56
C SER A 432 16.38 -16.74 -29.30
N GLY A 433 16.48 -15.64 -28.55
CA GLY A 433 16.48 -14.28 -29.06
C GLY A 433 15.06 -13.80 -29.36
N GLY A 434 14.77 -12.54 -29.07
CA GLY A 434 13.46 -11.96 -29.32
C GLY A 434 13.17 -10.74 -28.45
N VAL A 435 11.90 -10.49 -28.20
CA VAL A 435 11.44 -9.43 -27.28
C VAL A 435 11.19 -10.03 -25.91
N LEU A 436 11.98 -9.60 -24.91
CA LEU A 436 11.77 -9.93 -23.50
C LEU A 436 10.79 -8.92 -22.91
N LEU A 437 9.57 -9.37 -22.60
CA LEU A 437 8.52 -8.53 -22.01
C LEU A 437 8.33 -8.88 -20.54
N ILE A 438 8.78 -8.00 -19.65
CA ILE A 438 8.82 -8.22 -18.20
C ILE A 438 7.74 -7.38 -17.54
N GLN A 439 6.63 -8.00 -17.16
CA GLN A 439 5.47 -7.35 -16.56
C GLN A 439 5.55 -7.40 -15.05
N GLY A 440 5.06 -6.36 -14.38
CA GLY A 440 5.05 -6.29 -12.91
C GLY A 440 6.44 -6.13 -12.33
N LEU A 441 7.30 -5.32 -12.96
CA LEU A 441 8.70 -5.14 -12.57
C LEU A 441 8.87 -4.69 -11.10
N GLU A 442 7.87 -4.01 -10.54
CA GLU A 442 7.80 -3.63 -9.13
C GLU A 442 7.65 -4.80 -8.15
N ALA A 443 7.29 -5.99 -8.64
CA ALA A 443 7.17 -7.22 -7.87
C ALA A 443 8.46 -8.07 -7.88
N ALA A 444 9.48 -7.67 -8.64
CA ALA A 444 10.75 -8.38 -8.72
C ALA A 444 11.47 -8.38 -7.36
N GLY A 445 11.89 -9.58 -6.90
CA GLY A 445 12.72 -9.72 -5.70
C GLY A 445 14.14 -9.17 -5.90
N PRO A 446 14.89 -8.86 -4.83
CA PRO A 446 16.22 -8.26 -4.90
C PRO A 446 17.21 -9.08 -5.74
N GLU A 447 17.24 -10.40 -5.59
CA GLU A 447 18.10 -11.32 -6.33
C GLU A 447 17.82 -11.25 -7.86
N LEU A 448 16.54 -11.29 -8.26
CA LEU A 448 16.16 -11.18 -9.66
C LEU A 448 16.53 -9.80 -10.24
N VAL A 449 16.30 -8.71 -9.49
CA VAL A 449 16.68 -7.36 -9.90
C VAL A 449 18.19 -7.27 -10.14
N GLU A 450 19.00 -7.94 -9.33
CA GLU A 450 20.45 -8.00 -9.52
C GLU A 450 20.84 -8.73 -10.82
N LYS A 451 20.25 -9.89 -11.08
CA LYS A 451 20.50 -10.63 -12.32
C LYS A 451 20.07 -9.82 -13.54
N MET A 452 18.93 -9.15 -13.45
CA MET A 452 18.48 -8.20 -14.47
C MET A 452 19.42 -7.00 -14.58
N ASN A 453 19.99 -6.48 -13.49
CA ASN A 453 20.98 -5.39 -13.58
C ASN A 453 22.13 -5.77 -14.52
N MET A 454 22.64 -7.00 -14.45
CA MET A 454 23.69 -7.48 -15.36
C MET A 454 23.25 -7.42 -16.83
N LEU A 455 22.06 -7.96 -17.11
CA LEU A 455 21.47 -7.96 -18.46
C LEU A 455 21.23 -6.54 -19.00
N MET A 456 20.93 -5.60 -18.12
CA MET A 456 20.50 -4.24 -18.47
C MET A 456 21.65 -3.23 -18.47
N ASP A 457 22.89 -3.68 -18.23
CA ASP A 457 24.11 -2.89 -18.40
C ASP A 457 24.57 -2.89 -19.87
N ASP A 458 25.60 -2.10 -20.18
CA ASP A 458 26.16 -2.00 -21.55
C ASP A 458 26.65 -3.36 -22.10
N ALA A 459 26.99 -4.30 -21.21
CA ALA A 459 27.42 -5.65 -21.57
C ALA A 459 26.31 -6.54 -22.14
N ARG A 460 25.03 -6.22 -21.87
CA ARG A 460 23.84 -6.98 -22.32
C ARG A 460 23.96 -8.49 -22.11
N ALA A 461 24.48 -8.89 -20.95
CA ALA A 461 24.78 -10.29 -20.66
C ALA A 461 24.42 -10.65 -19.22
N MET A 462 24.01 -11.89 -19.00
CA MET A 462 23.65 -12.41 -17.69
C MET A 462 24.47 -13.66 -17.35
N SER A 463 25.02 -13.70 -16.14
CA SER A 463 25.62 -14.94 -15.63
C SER A 463 24.54 -15.87 -15.10
N LEU A 464 24.55 -17.12 -15.57
CA LEU A 464 23.70 -18.17 -15.03
C LEU A 464 24.41 -18.91 -13.89
N PRO A 465 23.65 -19.58 -13.01
CA PRO A 465 24.23 -20.52 -12.05
C PRO A 465 25.01 -21.63 -12.78
N ALA A 466 26.05 -22.18 -12.12
CA ALA A 466 26.91 -23.21 -12.71
C ALA A 466 26.14 -24.49 -13.11
N GLU A 467 25.00 -24.74 -12.47
CA GLU A 467 24.05 -25.83 -12.77
C GLU A 467 23.51 -25.76 -14.20
N SER A 468 23.48 -24.57 -14.80
CA SER A 468 23.08 -24.38 -16.20
C SER A 468 24.07 -24.97 -17.21
N GLY A 469 25.28 -25.32 -16.76
CA GLY A 469 26.36 -25.76 -17.64
C GLY A 469 27.05 -24.63 -18.41
N GLU A 470 26.59 -23.39 -18.28
CA GLU A 470 27.21 -22.22 -18.92
C GLU A 470 28.40 -21.72 -18.10
N SER A 471 29.60 -21.73 -18.71
CA SER A 471 30.81 -21.16 -18.12
C SER A 471 31.00 -19.67 -18.43
N GLU A 472 30.28 -19.16 -19.44
CA GLU A 472 30.34 -17.76 -19.87
C GLU A 472 28.98 -17.06 -19.68
N PRO A 473 28.95 -15.73 -19.44
CA PRO A 473 27.69 -15.00 -19.39
C PRO A 473 26.90 -15.10 -20.70
N LEU A 474 25.62 -15.47 -20.59
CA LEU A 474 24.70 -15.55 -21.71
C LEU A 474 24.39 -14.14 -22.22
N LYS A 475 24.77 -13.86 -23.47
CA LYS A 475 24.56 -12.56 -24.11
C LYS A 475 23.19 -12.49 -24.76
N LEU A 476 22.54 -11.34 -24.62
CA LEU A 476 21.35 -10.99 -25.39
C LEU A 476 21.72 -10.94 -26.88
N LYS A 477 21.02 -11.70 -27.72
CA LYS A 477 21.28 -11.73 -29.17
C LYS A 477 21.11 -10.36 -29.82
N ASP A 478 21.84 -10.14 -30.90
CA ASP A 478 21.69 -8.94 -31.72
C ASP A 478 20.27 -8.83 -32.29
N GLY A 479 19.64 -7.68 -32.07
CA GLY A 479 18.24 -7.42 -32.45
C GLY A 479 17.21 -7.77 -31.37
N ALA A 480 17.60 -8.42 -30.26
CA ALA A 480 16.71 -8.64 -29.14
C ALA A 480 16.53 -7.37 -28.29
N HIS A 481 15.32 -7.19 -27.75
CA HIS A 481 14.91 -5.99 -27.02
C HIS A 481 14.31 -6.35 -25.67
N VAL A 482 14.55 -5.49 -24.67
CA VAL A 482 13.98 -5.66 -23.33
C VAL A 482 12.95 -4.58 -23.07
N PHE A 483 11.74 -5.01 -22.75
CA PHE A 483 10.63 -4.18 -22.31
C PHE A 483 10.31 -4.50 -20.85
N GLY A 484 10.41 -3.50 -19.99
CA GLY A 484 9.85 -3.55 -18.64
C GLY A 484 8.49 -2.87 -18.64
N VAL A 485 7.53 -3.47 -17.93
CA VAL A 485 6.22 -2.87 -17.67
C VAL A 485 5.99 -2.81 -16.17
N LYS A 486 5.59 -1.63 -15.71
CA LYS A 486 5.39 -1.32 -14.30
C LYS A 486 4.17 -0.44 -14.13
N TYR A 487 3.38 -0.72 -13.10
CA TYR A 487 2.28 0.18 -12.72
C TYR A 487 2.76 1.30 -11.79
N PHE A 488 2.03 2.41 -11.78
CA PHE A 488 2.34 3.52 -10.88
C PHE A 488 2.24 3.12 -9.41
N ARG A 489 3.20 3.62 -8.63
CA ARG A 489 3.18 3.46 -7.18
C ARG A 489 2.08 4.35 -6.59
N LEU A 490 0.99 3.74 -6.13
CA LEU A 490 -0.12 4.46 -5.50
C LEU A 490 0.12 4.78 -4.02
N GLN A 491 0.97 4.00 -3.34
CA GLN A 491 1.26 4.15 -1.91
C GLN A 491 2.76 3.94 -1.63
N LYS A 492 3.30 4.65 -0.63
CA LYS A 492 4.71 4.50 -0.20
C LYS A 492 5.06 3.10 0.32
N THR A 493 4.08 2.31 0.75
CA THR A 493 4.27 0.92 1.19
C THR A 493 4.41 -0.06 0.04
N THR A 494 3.98 0.32 -1.17
CA THR A 494 4.14 -0.51 -2.36
C THR A 494 5.61 -0.48 -2.78
N PRO A 495 6.28 -1.64 -2.95
CA PRO A 495 7.64 -1.71 -3.45
C PRO A 495 7.68 -1.11 -4.86
N THR A 496 8.84 -0.57 -5.22
CA THR A 496 9.10 -0.03 -6.55
C THR A 496 10.55 -0.35 -6.92
N VAL A 497 10.86 -0.19 -8.20
CA VAL A 497 12.22 -0.34 -8.71
C VAL A 497 13.13 0.76 -8.16
N SER A 498 14.39 0.43 -7.88
CA SER A 498 15.37 1.43 -7.42
C SER A 498 15.67 2.47 -8.49
N ARG A 499 16.07 3.69 -8.09
CA ARG A 499 16.46 4.77 -9.01
C ARG A 499 17.52 4.31 -10.02
N ALA A 500 18.53 3.60 -9.53
CA ALA A 500 19.65 3.14 -10.33
C ALA A 500 19.22 2.10 -11.38
N PHE A 501 18.28 1.20 -11.02
CA PHE A 501 17.73 0.22 -11.95
C PHE A 501 16.84 0.88 -13.00
N ARG A 502 15.97 1.81 -12.59
CA ARG A 502 15.12 2.59 -13.51
C ARG A 502 15.93 3.35 -14.56
N ASN A 503 17.07 3.94 -14.18
CA ASN A 503 17.96 4.66 -15.10
C ASN A 503 18.61 3.76 -16.19
N ARG A 504 18.52 2.43 -16.08
CA ARG A 504 18.95 1.50 -17.14
C ARG A 504 17.91 1.37 -18.27
N PHE A 505 16.73 1.95 -18.09
CA PHE A 505 15.67 2.01 -19.08
C PHE A 505 15.47 3.42 -19.60
N SER A 506 14.92 3.53 -20.80
CA SER A 506 14.19 4.70 -21.28
C SER A 506 12.75 4.57 -20.82
N ALA A 507 12.40 5.37 -19.82
CA ALA A 507 11.13 5.29 -19.12
C ALA A 507 10.09 6.22 -19.75
N PHE A 508 8.96 5.65 -20.17
CA PHE A 508 7.86 6.37 -20.78
C PHE A 508 6.58 6.13 -20.01
N VAL A 509 5.95 7.22 -19.60
CA VAL A 509 4.60 7.16 -19.09
C VAL A 509 3.62 7.01 -20.25
N VAL A 510 2.82 5.95 -20.23
CA VAL A 510 1.76 5.69 -21.19
C VAL A 510 0.46 6.33 -20.65
N PRO A 511 -0.04 7.41 -21.28
CA PRO A 511 -1.27 8.03 -20.85
C PRO A 511 -2.49 7.15 -21.21
N PRO A 512 -3.59 7.24 -20.45
CA PRO A 512 -4.85 6.64 -20.88
C PRO A 512 -5.34 7.31 -22.17
N VAL A 513 -5.94 6.53 -23.07
CA VAL A 513 -6.62 7.06 -24.25
C VAL A 513 -8.01 7.55 -23.80
N VAL A 514 -8.27 8.85 -23.94
CA VAL A 514 -9.49 9.49 -23.42
C VAL A 514 -10.20 10.34 -24.46
N ASP A 515 -9.48 10.73 -25.51
CA ASP A 515 -9.98 11.60 -26.55
C ASP A 515 -10.92 10.85 -27.49
N ALA A 516 -12.05 11.47 -27.82
CA ALA A 516 -13.10 10.85 -28.62
C ALA A 516 -12.63 10.49 -30.03
N GLU A 517 -11.70 11.24 -30.61
CA GLU A 517 -11.12 10.98 -31.94
C GLU A 517 -10.30 9.70 -31.95
N SER A 518 -9.36 9.52 -31.00
CA SER A 518 -8.57 8.29 -30.92
C SER A 518 -9.40 7.09 -30.50
N LEU A 519 -10.36 7.25 -29.58
CA LEU A 519 -11.27 6.16 -29.22
C LEU A 519 -12.12 5.71 -30.41
N ARG A 520 -12.64 6.66 -31.20
CA ARG A 520 -13.35 6.38 -32.45
C ARG A 520 -12.46 5.60 -33.42
N GLY A 521 -11.24 6.08 -33.66
CA GLY A 521 -10.29 5.42 -34.55
C GLY A 521 -9.93 4.01 -34.09
N ILE A 522 -9.83 3.76 -32.78
CA ILE A 522 -9.62 2.41 -32.23
C ILE A 522 -10.82 1.49 -32.49
N ILE A 523 -12.05 1.99 -32.31
CA ILE A 523 -13.28 1.20 -32.55
C ILE A 523 -13.41 0.85 -34.04
N GLU A 524 -13.23 1.84 -34.92
CA GLU A 524 -13.30 1.64 -36.38
C GLU A 524 -12.24 0.65 -36.85
N HIS A 525 -11.02 0.77 -36.32
CA HIS A 525 -9.93 -0.17 -36.58
C HIS A 525 -10.25 -1.60 -36.13
N ALA A 526 -10.71 -1.78 -34.90
CA ALA A 526 -11.02 -3.10 -34.35
C ALA A 526 -12.20 -3.79 -35.07
N LEU A 527 -13.17 -3.02 -35.59
CA LEU A 527 -14.27 -3.55 -36.40
C LEU A 527 -13.94 -3.69 -37.88
N SER A 528 -12.72 -3.34 -38.32
CA SER A 528 -12.32 -3.32 -39.73
C SER A 528 -13.26 -2.49 -40.64
N LEU A 529 -13.78 -1.38 -40.12
CA LEU A 529 -14.69 -0.48 -40.85
C LEU A 529 -13.88 0.61 -41.57
N GLU A 530 -14.27 0.98 -42.80
CA GLU A 530 -13.69 2.16 -43.45
C GLU A 530 -14.12 3.44 -42.72
N GLU A 531 -13.28 4.49 -42.76
CA GLU A 531 -13.57 5.79 -42.14
C GLU A 531 -14.95 6.32 -42.59
N GLY A 532 -15.89 6.38 -41.64
CA GLY A 532 -17.23 6.91 -41.88
C GLY A 532 -18.33 5.89 -42.21
N GLU A 533 -18.01 4.65 -42.59
CA GLU A 533 -19.03 3.62 -42.91
C GLU A 533 -19.77 3.10 -41.67
N GLY A 534 -19.10 3.09 -40.51
CA GLY A 534 -19.62 2.61 -39.21
C GLY A 534 -20.24 3.68 -38.30
N SER A 535 -20.42 4.91 -38.80
CA SER A 535 -20.66 6.12 -38.00
C SER A 535 -21.66 5.95 -36.84
N SER A 536 -22.80 5.29 -37.07
CA SER A 536 -23.85 5.13 -36.05
C SER A 536 -23.47 4.12 -34.95
N LEU A 537 -22.94 2.94 -35.32
CA LEU A 537 -22.51 1.91 -34.38
C LEU A 537 -21.31 2.36 -33.55
N THR A 538 -20.29 2.91 -34.22
CA THR A 538 -19.11 3.48 -33.58
C THR A 538 -19.48 4.58 -32.58
N THR A 539 -20.40 5.47 -32.97
CA THR A 539 -20.86 6.55 -32.09
C THR A 539 -21.60 6.00 -30.86
N LEU A 540 -22.43 4.96 -31.03
CA LEU A 540 -23.15 4.35 -29.91
C LEU A 540 -22.20 3.68 -28.91
N ILE A 541 -21.26 2.86 -29.40
CA ILE A 541 -20.26 2.18 -28.57
C ILE A 541 -19.43 3.22 -27.79
N LEU A 542 -18.98 4.27 -28.47
CA LEU A 542 -18.23 5.36 -27.88
C LEU A 542 -19.04 6.11 -26.81
N GLN A 543 -20.29 6.47 -27.11
CA GLN A 543 -21.18 7.17 -26.17
C GLN A 543 -21.43 6.34 -24.91
N TYR A 544 -21.65 5.03 -25.06
CA TYR A 544 -21.86 4.14 -23.92
C TYR A 544 -20.60 4.01 -23.06
N HIS A 545 -19.42 3.85 -23.69
CA HIS A 545 -18.14 3.81 -22.98
C HIS A 545 -17.90 5.10 -22.19
N VAL A 546 -18.12 6.27 -22.81
CA VAL A 546 -17.96 7.57 -22.15
C VAL A 546 -18.98 7.75 -21.02
N PHE A 547 -20.22 7.29 -21.20
CA PHE A 547 -21.25 7.32 -20.15
C PHE A 547 -20.85 6.49 -18.94
N ALA A 548 -20.52 5.21 -19.16
CA ALA A 548 -20.11 4.28 -18.11
C ALA A 548 -18.92 4.83 -17.33
N ARG A 549 -17.90 5.31 -18.05
CA ARG A 549 -16.72 5.93 -17.47
C ARG A 549 -17.06 7.18 -16.64
N THR A 550 -17.88 8.09 -17.16
CA THR A 550 -18.29 9.31 -16.45
C THR A 550 -19.03 8.98 -15.16
N LYS A 551 -19.96 8.02 -15.19
CA LYS A 551 -20.70 7.58 -13.99
C LYS A 551 -19.78 6.95 -12.95
N ALA A 552 -18.79 6.16 -13.38
CA ALA A 552 -17.80 5.56 -12.51
C ALA A 552 -16.87 6.61 -11.87
N GLU A 553 -16.36 7.56 -12.67
CA GLU A 553 -15.50 8.66 -12.20
C GLU A 553 -16.22 9.58 -11.20
N LYS A 554 -17.49 9.91 -11.45
CA LYS A 554 -18.35 10.68 -10.53
C LYS A 554 -18.80 9.90 -9.28
N ARG A 555 -18.44 8.62 -9.15
CA ARG A 555 -18.87 7.73 -8.06
C ARG A 555 -20.40 7.58 -7.98
N GLU A 556 -21.10 7.72 -9.09
CA GLU A 556 -22.55 7.49 -9.18
C GLU A 556 -22.88 6.00 -9.31
N ILE A 557 -21.96 5.22 -9.89
CA ILE A 557 -21.93 3.77 -9.83
C ILE A 557 -20.71 3.31 -9.02
N GLY A 558 -20.90 2.31 -8.17
CA GLY A 558 -19.86 1.80 -7.28
C GLY A 558 -19.55 2.72 -6.12
N ALA A 559 -20.50 3.56 -5.71
CA ALA A 559 -20.36 4.45 -4.56
C ALA A 559 -19.98 3.70 -3.27
N THR A 560 -20.42 2.44 -3.16
CA THR A 560 -20.18 1.53 -2.03
C THR A 560 -18.87 0.73 -2.14
N ARG A 561 -18.20 0.73 -3.31
CA ARG A 561 -16.91 0.04 -3.51
C ARG A 561 -15.74 0.87 -2.95
N MET A 562 -14.76 0.19 -2.36
CA MET A 562 -13.53 0.85 -1.88
C MET A 562 -12.75 1.44 -3.05
N GLN A 563 -12.46 0.60 -4.04
CA GLN A 563 -11.94 1.04 -5.33
C GLN A 563 -13.11 1.35 -6.27
N PRO A 564 -13.12 2.54 -6.91
CA PRO A 564 -14.14 2.86 -7.90
C PRO A 564 -14.03 1.88 -9.09
N TYR A 565 -15.13 1.66 -9.81
CA TYR A 565 -15.02 1.07 -11.15
C TYR A 565 -14.10 1.95 -11.98
N ARG A 566 -13.25 1.33 -12.78
CA ARG A 566 -12.39 2.03 -13.73
C ARG A 566 -12.63 1.39 -15.09
N TYR A 567 -13.29 2.14 -15.95
CA TYR A 567 -13.59 1.70 -17.29
C TYR A 567 -12.58 2.34 -18.24
N GLY A 568 -11.60 1.54 -18.64
CA GLY A 568 -10.50 1.93 -19.50
C GLY A 568 -10.60 1.35 -20.90
N LEU A 569 -9.49 1.37 -21.62
CA LEU A 569 -9.43 0.90 -23.01
C LEU A 569 -9.70 -0.61 -23.13
N THR A 570 -9.28 -1.40 -22.15
CA THR A 570 -9.54 -2.85 -22.10
C THR A 570 -11.04 -3.16 -22.10
N ASN A 571 -11.87 -2.38 -21.38
CA ASN A 571 -13.33 -2.57 -21.40
C ASN A 571 -13.91 -2.21 -22.77
N LEU A 572 -13.38 -1.15 -23.41
CA LEU A 572 -13.81 -0.75 -24.75
C LEU A 572 -13.46 -1.81 -25.79
N LEU A 573 -12.22 -2.30 -25.81
CA LEU A 573 -11.80 -3.35 -26.74
C LEU A 573 -12.60 -4.62 -26.51
N ARG A 574 -12.79 -5.04 -25.25
CA ARG A 574 -13.63 -6.22 -24.95
C ARG A 574 -15.07 -6.05 -25.42
N PHE A 575 -15.63 -4.83 -25.35
CA PHE A 575 -16.96 -4.53 -25.89
C PHE A 575 -16.97 -4.63 -27.41
N VAL A 576 -15.99 -4.00 -28.08
CA VAL A 576 -15.88 -3.99 -29.54
C VAL A 576 -15.63 -5.39 -30.10
N ASP A 577 -14.75 -6.18 -29.49
CA ASP A 577 -14.44 -7.54 -29.90
C ASP A 577 -15.67 -8.45 -29.85
N LEU A 578 -16.52 -8.32 -28.82
CA LEU A 578 -17.76 -9.09 -28.70
C LEU A 578 -18.78 -8.69 -29.76
N VAL A 579 -18.92 -7.40 -30.03
CA VAL A 579 -19.80 -6.90 -31.09
C VAL A 579 -19.29 -7.33 -32.47
N GLY A 580 -17.99 -7.23 -32.71
CA GLY A 580 -17.34 -7.66 -33.95
C GLY A 580 -17.47 -9.17 -34.18
N TRP A 581 -17.27 -9.97 -33.14
CA TRP A 581 -17.45 -11.43 -33.20
C TRP A 581 -18.89 -11.80 -33.60
N ALA A 582 -19.89 -11.17 -32.98
CA ALA A 582 -21.30 -11.42 -33.32
C ALA A 582 -21.65 -10.95 -34.73
N ALA A 583 -21.03 -9.86 -35.21
CA ALA A 583 -21.26 -9.27 -36.53
C ALA A 583 -20.49 -9.97 -37.67
N ALA A 584 -19.51 -10.83 -37.37
CA ALA A 584 -18.69 -11.51 -38.37
C ALA A 584 -19.46 -12.60 -39.16
N GLU A 585 -20.59 -13.08 -38.63
CA GLU A 585 -21.44 -14.05 -39.32
C GLU A 585 -22.46 -13.33 -40.24
N PRO A 586 -22.52 -13.66 -41.55
CA PRO A 586 -23.46 -13.03 -42.49
C PRO A 586 -24.93 -13.16 -42.08
N GLU A 587 -25.28 -14.21 -41.32
CA GLU A 587 -26.62 -14.51 -40.82
C GLU A 587 -27.03 -13.65 -39.59
N ASN A 588 -26.09 -12.88 -39.03
CA ASN A 588 -26.27 -12.06 -37.84
C ASN A 588 -26.37 -10.55 -38.12
N LEU A 589 -26.31 -10.14 -39.40
CA LEU A 589 -26.40 -8.74 -39.85
C LEU A 589 -27.85 -8.16 -39.81
N THR A 590 -28.79 -8.77 -39.11
CA THR A 590 -30.11 -8.18 -38.89
C THR A 590 -30.05 -7.12 -37.80
N ALA A 591 -30.86 -6.06 -37.91
CA ALA A 591 -30.86 -4.96 -36.94
C ALA A 591 -31.18 -5.42 -35.50
N GLU A 592 -31.99 -6.47 -35.34
CA GLU A 592 -32.32 -7.06 -34.02
C GLU A 592 -31.13 -7.80 -33.41
N LYS A 593 -30.44 -8.64 -34.18
CA LYS A 593 -29.27 -9.39 -33.70
C LYS A 593 -28.09 -8.48 -33.40
N LEU A 594 -27.91 -7.40 -34.16
CA LEU A 594 -26.90 -6.39 -33.85
C LEU A 594 -27.24 -5.66 -32.54
N ARG A 595 -28.52 -5.37 -32.29
CA ARG A 595 -29.01 -4.80 -31.02
C ARG A 595 -28.71 -5.74 -29.83
N GLU A 596 -28.94 -7.03 -30.02
CA GLU A 596 -28.65 -8.08 -29.03
C GLU A 596 -27.15 -8.17 -28.75
N ALA A 597 -26.31 -8.22 -29.79
CA ALA A 597 -24.86 -8.24 -29.67
C ALA A 597 -24.29 -7.02 -28.93
N ILE A 598 -24.81 -5.82 -29.20
CA ILE A 598 -24.44 -4.60 -28.46
C ILE A 598 -24.85 -4.72 -26.98
N SER A 599 -26.04 -5.25 -26.71
CA SER A 599 -26.57 -5.41 -25.36
C SER A 599 -25.76 -6.41 -24.54
N GLU A 600 -25.43 -7.56 -25.13
CA GLU A 600 -24.57 -8.57 -24.53
C GLU A 600 -23.14 -8.06 -24.33
N GLY A 601 -22.56 -7.41 -25.35
CA GLY A 601 -21.23 -6.83 -25.31
C GLY A 601 -21.09 -5.80 -24.19
N ALA A 602 -22.04 -4.86 -24.08
CA ALA A 602 -22.07 -3.88 -23.01
C ALA A 602 -22.27 -4.53 -21.64
N SER A 603 -23.10 -5.57 -21.58
CA SER A 603 -23.34 -6.31 -20.33
C SER A 603 -22.09 -7.00 -19.82
N ILE A 604 -21.37 -7.70 -20.70
CA ILE A 604 -20.14 -8.41 -20.36
C ILE A 604 -19.00 -7.44 -20.04
N ALA A 605 -18.86 -6.35 -20.80
CA ALA A 605 -17.74 -5.42 -20.65
C ALA A 605 -17.90 -4.42 -19.49
N TYR A 606 -19.13 -4.12 -19.05
CA TYR A 606 -19.40 -3.10 -18.03
C TYR A 606 -20.41 -3.56 -16.96
N ILE A 607 -21.62 -3.96 -17.37
CA ILE A 607 -22.77 -4.06 -16.44
C ILE A 607 -22.62 -5.21 -15.45
N ASN A 608 -22.08 -6.35 -15.88
CA ASN A 608 -21.92 -7.55 -15.04
C ASN A 608 -20.90 -7.35 -13.90
N GLU A 609 -20.00 -6.38 -14.03
CA GLU A 609 -19.07 -6.03 -12.96
C GLU A 609 -19.78 -5.28 -11.82
N ILE A 610 -20.95 -4.68 -12.10
CA ILE A 610 -21.69 -3.84 -11.16
C ILE A 610 -22.43 -4.69 -10.14
N GLY A 611 -22.03 -4.63 -8.87
CA GLY A 611 -22.62 -5.44 -7.80
C GLY A 611 -24.04 -5.00 -7.38
N ASP A 612 -24.33 -3.71 -7.45
CA ASP A 612 -25.59 -3.11 -6.98
C ASP A 612 -26.72 -3.25 -8.03
N PRO A 613 -27.87 -3.88 -7.71
CA PRO A 613 -28.94 -4.08 -8.69
C PRO A 613 -29.56 -2.79 -9.25
N PRO A 614 -29.85 -1.74 -8.43
CA PRO A 614 -30.29 -0.44 -8.95
C PRO A 614 -29.30 0.21 -9.91
N GLU A 615 -28.00 0.23 -9.59
CA GLU A 615 -26.95 0.74 -10.49
C GLU A 615 -26.90 -0.05 -11.80
N ARG A 616 -27.02 -1.40 -11.75
CA ARG A 616 -27.11 -2.24 -12.96
C ARG A 616 -28.32 -1.87 -13.82
N GLN A 617 -29.49 -1.71 -13.19
CA GLN A 617 -30.71 -1.37 -13.90
C GLN A 617 -30.62 0.01 -14.57
N MET A 618 -30.00 0.99 -13.91
CA MET A 618 -29.72 2.31 -14.51
C MET A 618 -28.85 2.18 -15.75
N MET A 619 -27.78 1.38 -15.69
CA MET A 619 -26.87 1.16 -16.82
C MET A 619 -27.54 0.44 -18.00
N LEU A 620 -28.45 -0.50 -17.73
CA LEU A 620 -29.27 -1.17 -18.74
C LEU A 620 -30.27 -0.20 -19.39
N GLN A 621 -30.99 0.58 -18.59
CA GLN A 621 -31.94 1.58 -19.09
C GLN A 621 -31.24 2.66 -19.93
N ALA A 622 -30.04 3.07 -19.55
CA ALA A 622 -29.25 4.00 -20.35
C ALA A 622 -28.86 3.39 -21.70
N LEU A 623 -28.50 2.11 -21.74
CA LEU A 623 -28.17 1.40 -22.98
C LEU A 623 -29.38 1.27 -23.90
N GLU A 624 -30.55 0.86 -23.38
CA GLU A 624 -31.80 0.78 -24.14
C GLU A 624 -32.17 2.14 -24.74
N LYS A 625 -32.10 3.21 -23.94
CA LYS A 625 -32.36 4.57 -24.43
C LYS A 625 -31.38 5.03 -25.51
N MET A 626 -30.10 4.65 -25.42
CA MET A 626 -29.11 4.93 -26.46
C MET A 626 -29.39 4.14 -27.74
N LEU A 627 -29.79 2.87 -27.62
CA LEU A 627 -30.24 2.04 -28.74
C LEU A 627 -31.48 2.62 -29.43
N ASP A 628 -32.33 3.31 -28.69
CA ASP A 628 -33.51 4.04 -29.20
C ASP A 628 -33.19 5.45 -29.75
N GLY A 629 -31.91 5.87 -29.71
CA GLY A 629 -31.44 7.12 -30.32
C GLY A 629 -31.32 8.33 -29.37
N THR A 630 -31.38 8.13 -28.06
CA THR A 630 -31.17 9.20 -27.07
C THR A 630 -29.70 9.58 -26.97
N ASP A 631 -29.38 10.88 -27.00
CA ASP A 631 -28.00 11.36 -26.90
C ASP A 631 -27.43 11.33 -25.47
N LEU A 632 -26.10 11.28 -25.38
CA LEU A 632 -25.35 11.22 -24.12
C LEU A 632 -25.64 12.38 -23.15
N ASN A 633 -25.77 13.62 -23.63
CA ASN A 633 -25.94 14.78 -22.77
C ASN A 633 -27.33 14.79 -22.11
N THR A 634 -28.34 14.33 -22.84
CA THR A 634 -29.70 14.17 -22.33
C THR A 634 -29.73 13.12 -21.21
N LEU A 635 -29.10 11.96 -21.42
CA LEU A 635 -29.01 10.91 -20.41
C LEU A 635 -28.27 11.36 -19.14
N LEU A 636 -27.15 12.06 -19.28
CA LEU A 636 -26.39 12.56 -18.14
C LEU A 636 -27.24 13.49 -17.26
N ARG A 637 -28.08 14.35 -17.84
CA ARG A 637 -28.99 15.25 -17.11
C ARG A 637 -30.16 14.52 -16.46
N GLU A 638 -30.78 13.58 -17.15
CA GLU A 638 -31.94 12.83 -16.61
C GLU A 638 -31.58 12.08 -15.32
N PHE A 639 -30.39 11.47 -15.30
CA PHE A 639 -29.91 10.66 -14.18
C PHE A 639 -29.21 11.46 -13.06
N GLU A 640 -29.23 12.81 -13.07
CA GLU A 640 -28.66 13.65 -12.01
C GLU A 640 -29.62 13.89 -10.81
N SER A 641 -30.90 13.50 -10.90
CA SER A 641 -31.98 13.99 -10.01
C SER A 641 -32.38 13.11 -8.80
N VAL A 642 -31.77 11.95 -8.58
CA VAL A 642 -32.18 11.03 -7.49
C VAL A 642 -31.17 11.03 -6.33
N SER A 643 -31.38 11.89 -5.33
CA SER A 643 -30.62 11.84 -4.06
C SER A 643 -31.48 12.02 -2.78
N LYS A 644 -31.74 10.88 -2.11
CA LYS A 644 -31.81 10.57 -0.65
C LYS A 644 -32.91 11.13 0.31
N LYS A 645 -33.73 10.21 0.86
CA LYS A 645 -34.21 10.16 2.28
C LYS A 645 -34.12 8.70 2.79
N LYS A 646 -33.76 8.49 4.07
CA LYS A 646 -33.66 7.17 4.74
C LYS A 646 -34.98 6.80 5.46
N SER A 647 -35.33 5.52 5.55
CA SER A 647 -36.51 5.00 6.27
C SER A 647 -36.19 4.64 7.74
N LEU A 648 -37.21 4.55 8.60
CA LEU A 648 -37.08 4.16 10.03
C LEU A 648 -37.66 2.75 10.21
N ASN A 649 -36.90 1.83 10.80
CA ASN A 649 -37.35 0.45 11.04
C ASN A 649 -37.37 0.14 12.56
N LEU A 650 -38.56 -0.11 13.09
CA LEU A 650 -38.75 -0.60 14.47
C LEU A 650 -38.51 -2.11 14.50
N LYS A 651 -37.52 -2.59 15.27
CA LYS A 651 -37.26 -4.03 15.46
C LYS A 651 -37.42 -4.44 16.93
N PRO A 652 -38.22 -5.48 17.25
CA PRO A 652 -38.25 -6.05 18.59
C PRO A 652 -36.91 -6.73 18.93
N PRO A 653 -36.58 -6.93 20.23
CA PRO A 653 -35.37 -7.64 20.63
C PRO A 653 -35.34 -9.04 20.02
N VAL A 654 -34.17 -9.48 19.56
CA VAL A 654 -33.97 -10.81 18.98
C VAL A 654 -34.18 -11.86 20.06
N LYS A 655 -35.37 -12.48 20.09
CA LYS A 655 -35.64 -13.67 20.92
C LYS A 655 -35.03 -14.89 20.26
N GLY A 656 -33.78 -15.18 20.58
CA GLY A 656 -33.13 -16.43 20.22
C GLY A 656 -31.89 -16.65 21.07
N LYS A 657 -31.81 -17.80 21.75
CA LYS A 657 -30.55 -18.28 22.35
C LYS A 657 -29.51 -18.33 21.23
N VAL A 658 -28.54 -17.43 21.28
CA VAL A 658 -27.32 -17.57 20.50
C VAL A 658 -26.63 -18.81 21.06
N ASN A 659 -26.57 -19.90 20.29
CA ASN A 659 -25.83 -21.10 20.63
C ASN A 659 -24.34 -20.73 20.71
N TRP A 660 -23.89 -20.33 21.90
CA TRP A 660 -22.51 -20.06 22.21
C TRP A 660 -21.88 -21.33 22.77
N ASN A 661 -20.89 -21.90 22.07
CA ASN A 661 -20.14 -23.04 22.56
C ASN A 661 -18.88 -22.52 23.30
N GLN A 662 -18.93 -22.58 24.63
CA GLN A 662 -17.90 -22.09 25.56
C GLN A 662 -16.53 -22.77 25.37
N GLU A 663 -16.50 -23.97 24.78
CA GLU A 663 -15.28 -24.76 24.59
C GLU A 663 -14.47 -24.35 23.34
N GLU A 664 -15.03 -23.54 22.43
CA GLU A 664 -14.41 -23.30 21.11
C GLU A 664 -13.70 -21.94 20.95
N HIS A 665 -13.87 -20.98 21.89
CA HIS A 665 -13.31 -19.63 21.74
C HIS A 665 -12.82 -19.02 23.06
N TRP A 666 -11.49 -19.04 23.29
CA TRP A 666 -10.85 -18.49 24.50
C TRP A 666 -9.76 -17.43 24.18
N ARG A 667 -9.69 -16.33 24.96
CA ARG A 667 -8.65 -15.29 24.87
C ARG A 667 -8.11 -14.92 26.25
N ASP A 668 -6.80 -14.72 26.36
CA ASP A 668 -6.14 -14.30 27.60
C ASP A 668 -6.39 -12.80 27.88
N ALA A 669 -7.01 -12.48 29.02
CA ALA A 669 -7.46 -11.13 29.38
C ALA A 669 -6.33 -10.10 29.56
N THR A 670 -5.08 -10.53 29.72
CA THR A 670 -3.92 -9.64 29.87
C THR A 670 -3.18 -9.39 28.57
N THR A 671 -3.27 -10.31 27.60
CA THR A 671 -2.41 -10.29 26.40
C THR A 671 -3.18 -10.28 25.08
N GLY A 672 -4.48 -10.56 25.09
CA GLY A 672 -5.34 -10.53 23.90
C GLY A 672 -5.09 -11.66 22.89
N LYS A 673 -4.21 -12.63 23.18
CA LYS A 673 -3.93 -13.77 22.29
C LYS A 673 -5.01 -14.85 22.42
N ALA A 674 -5.55 -15.29 21.29
CA ALA A 674 -6.43 -16.46 21.20
C ALA A 674 -5.59 -17.74 21.14
N SER A 675 -6.02 -18.80 21.83
CA SER A 675 -5.39 -20.11 21.73
C SER A 675 -6.44 -21.21 21.61
N TRP A 676 -6.22 -22.14 20.68
CA TRP A 676 -7.14 -23.23 20.35
C TRP A 676 -7.13 -24.40 21.33
N ASN A 677 -6.16 -24.44 22.26
CA ASN A 677 -6.12 -25.45 23.30
C ASN A 677 -5.06 -25.08 24.34
N ARG A 678 -5.48 -24.91 25.60
CA ARG A 678 -4.58 -25.06 26.75
C ARG A 678 -5.32 -25.79 27.85
N GLU A 679 -4.67 -26.82 28.39
CA GLU A 679 -5.05 -27.43 29.66
C GLU A 679 -5.23 -26.35 30.73
N PRO A 680 -6.23 -26.52 31.63
CA PRO A 680 -6.71 -25.47 32.51
C PRO A 680 -5.65 -25.12 33.56
N GLN A 681 -4.84 -24.09 33.29
CA GLN A 681 -4.16 -23.38 34.36
C GLN A 681 -5.10 -22.32 34.95
N LYS A 682 -5.13 -22.25 36.28
CA LYS A 682 -5.98 -21.36 37.08
C LYS A 682 -6.06 -19.94 36.50
N LEU A 683 -7.26 -19.60 36.03
CA LEU A 683 -7.68 -18.28 35.55
C LEU A 683 -7.19 -17.14 36.47
N LYS A 684 -6.53 -16.14 35.88
CA LYS A 684 -6.45 -14.80 36.47
C LYS A 684 -7.65 -13.99 35.98
N LYS A 685 -8.39 -13.38 36.92
CA LYS A 685 -9.61 -12.59 36.72
C LYS A 685 -9.49 -11.61 35.53
N GLY A 686 -10.39 -11.73 34.56
CA GLY A 686 -10.57 -10.78 33.46
C GLY A 686 -11.74 -11.20 32.55
N ILE A 687 -12.50 -10.22 32.07
CA ILE A 687 -13.77 -10.36 31.33
C ILE A 687 -13.48 -10.54 29.84
N ASN A 688 -14.18 -11.47 29.18
CA ASN A 688 -13.96 -11.79 27.78
C ASN A 688 -14.74 -10.87 26.82
N LEU A 689 -14.02 -10.26 25.88
CA LEU A 689 -14.54 -9.52 24.74
C LEU A 689 -14.63 -10.41 23.51
N ASN A 690 -15.78 -10.44 22.83
CA ASN A 690 -15.85 -10.97 21.48
C ASN A 690 -15.46 -9.88 20.47
N THR A 691 -14.16 -9.78 20.16
CA THR A 691 -13.67 -9.04 18.99
C THR A 691 -13.05 -10.04 18.01
N PRO A 692 -13.38 -9.99 16.69
CA PRO A 692 -12.79 -10.92 15.73
C PRO A 692 -11.26 -10.81 15.68
N GLU A 693 -10.58 -11.84 15.16
CA GLU A 693 -9.15 -11.78 14.81
C GLU A 693 -8.90 -10.59 13.87
N THR A 694 -8.25 -9.53 14.35
CA THR A 694 -7.53 -8.62 13.47
C THR A 694 -6.24 -9.32 13.06
N GLY A 695 -6.33 -10.13 12.01
CA GLY A 695 -5.16 -10.71 11.37
C GLY A 695 -4.28 -9.62 10.78
N GLY A 696 -3.24 -9.21 11.49
CA GLY A 696 -2.16 -8.36 10.98
C GLY A 696 -1.83 -7.18 11.89
N SER A 697 -0.56 -7.10 12.27
CA SER A 697 0.05 -6.11 13.15
C SER A 697 0.14 -4.70 12.54
N THR A 698 -0.97 -3.95 12.47
CA THR A 698 -0.95 -2.50 12.22
C THR A 698 -2.00 -1.75 13.07
N LYS A 699 -1.60 -0.60 13.63
CA LYS A 699 -2.46 0.35 14.36
C LYS A 699 -3.70 0.75 13.56
N GLU A 700 -4.87 0.61 14.17
CA GLU A 700 -6.10 1.29 13.77
C GLU A 700 -5.88 2.82 13.75
N GLY A 701 -6.45 3.51 12.75
CA GLY A 701 -6.21 4.94 12.47
C GLY A 701 -6.71 5.92 13.54
N GLU A 702 -6.58 7.23 13.28
CA GLU A 702 -6.79 8.37 14.21
C GLU A 702 -8.18 8.50 14.88
N ASP A 703 -9.09 7.54 14.69
CA ASP A 703 -10.35 7.43 15.44
C ASP A 703 -10.30 6.37 16.56
N ALA A 704 -9.20 5.63 16.73
CA ALA A 704 -8.95 4.77 17.88
C ALA A 704 -8.17 5.54 18.96
N TRP A 705 -8.85 5.90 20.03
CA TRP A 705 -8.30 6.70 21.11
C TRP A 705 -7.40 5.85 22.02
N TYR A 706 -6.07 6.06 21.97
CA TYR A 706 -5.13 5.72 23.05
C TYR A 706 -3.99 6.75 23.13
N GLY A 707 -3.78 7.25 24.34
CA GLY A 707 -3.00 8.44 24.66
C GLY A 707 -1.48 8.33 24.44
N ALA A 708 -0.89 9.50 24.27
CA ALA A 708 0.54 9.71 24.33
C ALA A 708 0.97 9.72 25.81
N ASP A 709 1.55 8.63 26.30
CA ASP A 709 2.53 8.64 27.40
C ASP A 709 3.10 7.24 27.63
N THR A 710 4.34 7.01 27.18
CA THR A 710 5.32 6.08 27.79
C THR A 710 6.66 6.22 27.05
N LYS A 711 7.53 7.08 27.58
CA LYS A 711 8.98 7.02 27.36
C LYS A 711 9.62 6.29 28.55
N GLY A 712 10.42 5.26 28.28
CA GLY A 712 11.54 4.90 29.16
C GLY A 712 11.78 3.41 29.41
N ASN A 713 12.61 2.77 28.59
CA ASN A 713 13.93 2.31 29.05
C ASN A 713 14.81 1.78 27.91
N LYS A 714 16.12 2.03 28.06
CA LYS A 714 17.21 1.73 27.15
C LYS A 714 17.73 0.29 27.34
N GLY A 715 17.96 -0.43 26.25
CA GLY A 715 19.17 -1.25 26.07
C GLY A 715 19.05 -2.80 26.04
N VAL A 716 19.44 -3.33 24.87
CA VAL A 716 20.26 -4.54 24.60
C VAL A 716 19.61 -5.94 24.62
N GLY A 717 19.61 -6.61 23.45
CA GLY A 717 19.64 -8.08 23.32
C GLY A 717 18.79 -8.66 22.17
N GLU A 718 19.38 -8.91 21.00
CA GLU A 718 18.88 -9.81 19.93
C GLU A 718 19.15 -11.30 20.31
N PRO A 719 18.41 -12.29 19.77
CA PRO A 719 18.73 -12.84 18.43
C PRO A 719 17.48 -13.16 17.58
N GLY A 720 17.69 -13.23 16.27
CA GLY A 720 16.68 -13.56 15.27
C GLY A 720 16.23 -15.01 15.27
N GLN A 721 15.18 -15.26 14.50
CA GLN A 721 15.05 -16.29 13.46
C GLN A 721 13.58 -16.56 13.17
N GLY A 722 13.25 -16.62 11.87
CA GLY A 722 12.13 -17.42 11.39
C GLY A 722 10.82 -16.66 11.19
N GLY A 723 10.48 -16.44 9.92
CA GLY A 723 9.10 -16.56 9.46
C GLY A 723 8.39 -15.27 9.05
N GLY A 724 8.31 -15.09 7.74
CA GLY A 724 7.05 -14.71 7.11
C GLY A 724 6.77 -13.22 7.00
N ALA A 725 7.05 -12.67 5.82
CA ALA A 725 6.25 -11.60 5.25
C ALA A 725 4.81 -12.11 4.98
N TRP A 726 3.99 -12.20 6.02
CA TRP A 726 2.53 -12.31 5.96
C TRP A 726 1.96 -11.19 6.84
N GLY A 727 1.91 -9.96 6.32
CA GLY A 727 1.52 -8.81 7.15
C GLY A 727 0.65 -7.75 6.47
N TYR A 728 0.84 -7.48 5.17
CA TYR A 728 0.19 -6.32 4.52
C TYR A 728 -0.71 -6.62 3.33
N ARG A 729 -0.75 -7.85 2.85
CA ARG A 729 -1.83 -8.29 1.93
C ARG A 729 -3.02 -8.89 2.65
N THR A 730 -2.84 -9.25 3.92
CA THR A 730 -3.94 -9.77 4.74
C THR A 730 -4.91 -8.66 5.09
N GLU A 731 -4.52 -7.42 5.35
CA GLU A 731 -5.48 -6.39 5.79
C GLU A 731 -6.46 -5.93 4.69
N GLU A 732 -6.02 -5.82 3.43
CA GLU A 732 -6.89 -5.43 2.29
C GLU A 732 -7.66 -6.61 1.72
N LEU A 733 -7.07 -7.81 1.61
CA LEU A 733 -7.81 -9.03 1.30
C LEU A 733 -8.74 -9.43 2.45
N TYR A 734 -8.39 -9.14 3.71
CA TYR A 734 -9.29 -9.28 4.87
C TYR A 734 -10.39 -8.25 4.76
N LYS A 735 -10.12 -6.96 4.52
CA LYS A 735 -11.17 -5.94 4.31
C LYS A 735 -12.08 -6.23 3.10
N GLU A 736 -11.57 -6.85 2.04
CA GLU A 736 -12.38 -7.33 0.90
C GLU A 736 -13.10 -8.65 1.20
N PHE A 737 -12.51 -9.55 1.99
CA PHE A 737 -13.12 -10.76 2.52
C PHE A 737 -14.26 -10.43 3.52
N LEU A 738 -14.07 -9.40 4.35
CA LEU A 738 -15.06 -8.77 5.23
C LEU A 738 -16.21 -8.18 4.42
N LYS A 739 -15.92 -7.58 3.26
CA LYS A 739 -16.94 -6.99 2.37
C LYS A 739 -17.74 -8.01 1.56
N LYS A 740 -17.14 -9.14 1.16
CA LYS A 740 -17.76 -10.06 0.19
C LYS A 740 -18.52 -11.24 0.78
N ARG A 741 -18.23 -11.71 2.00
CA ARG A 741 -19.03 -12.73 2.69
C ARG A 741 -18.77 -12.70 4.19
N ARG A 742 -19.73 -12.21 4.97
CA ARG A 742 -20.28 -12.88 6.17
C ARG A 742 -21.34 -12.00 6.85
N PRO A 743 -22.24 -12.60 7.65
CA PRO A 743 -23.20 -11.85 8.48
C PRO A 743 -22.40 -10.84 9.30
N LEU A 744 -22.91 -9.61 9.48
CA LEU A 744 -22.30 -8.65 10.38
C LEU A 744 -22.09 -9.33 11.73
N TRP A 745 -20.84 -9.51 12.13
CA TRP A 745 -20.53 -10.24 13.35
C TRP A 745 -21.02 -9.44 14.54
N SER A 746 -21.67 -10.14 15.46
CA SER A 746 -22.25 -9.53 16.65
C SER A 746 -21.11 -9.13 17.60
N TYR A 747 -20.74 -7.83 17.62
CA TYR A 747 -19.94 -7.28 18.71
C TYR A 747 -20.77 -7.37 19.97
N ASN A 748 -20.47 -8.42 20.75
CA ASN A 748 -21.13 -8.73 21.99
C ASN A 748 -20.09 -8.70 23.10
N LEU A 749 -20.47 -8.14 24.25
CA LEU A 749 -19.75 -8.38 25.49
C LEU A 749 -19.92 -9.88 25.80
N GLY A 750 -18.84 -10.65 25.71
CA GLY A 750 -18.83 -12.13 25.73
C GLY A 750 -18.90 -12.68 27.14
N VAL A 751 -19.90 -12.24 27.90
CA VAL A 751 -20.02 -12.46 29.34
C VAL A 751 -21.45 -12.85 29.61
N SER A 752 -21.67 -13.99 30.25
CA SER A 752 -23.01 -14.33 30.74
C SER A 752 -23.44 -13.36 31.84
N LEU A 753 -24.76 -13.20 32.05
CA LEU A 753 -25.25 -12.41 33.19
C LEU A 753 -24.66 -12.92 34.52
N GLU A 754 -24.51 -14.23 34.66
CA GLU A 754 -23.93 -14.89 35.83
C GLU A 754 -22.45 -14.53 36.03
N GLU A 755 -21.62 -14.58 35.00
CA GLU A 755 -20.21 -14.16 35.07
C GLU A 755 -20.05 -12.65 35.26
N PHE A 756 -20.93 -11.85 34.66
CA PHE A 756 -20.92 -10.39 34.83
C PHE A 756 -21.24 -10.01 36.27
N ILE A 757 -22.29 -10.63 36.83
CA ILE A 757 -22.62 -10.51 38.24
C ILE A 757 -21.45 -11.05 39.07
N GLU A 758 -20.87 -12.21 38.80
CA GLU A 758 -19.77 -12.72 39.64
C GLU A 758 -18.53 -11.78 39.66
N ILE A 759 -18.17 -11.22 38.51
CA ILE A 759 -16.96 -10.40 38.37
C ILE A 759 -17.18 -9.03 39.00
N PHE A 760 -18.34 -8.43 38.77
CA PHE A 760 -18.64 -7.09 39.24
C PHE A 760 -19.51 -7.05 40.47
N ALA A 761 -20.03 -8.15 41.01
CA ALA A 761 -20.98 -8.19 42.14
C ALA A 761 -20.48 -7.39 43.33
N PRO A 762 -19.23 -7.51 43.80
CA PRO A 762 -18.79 -6.70 44.95
C PRO A 762 -18.79 -5.20 44.68
N GLU A 763 -18.53 -4.80 43.43
CA GLU A 763 -18.49 -3.41 42.99
C GLU A 763 -19.90 -2.90 42.66
N LEU A 764 -20.74 -3.72 42.04
CA LEU A 764 -22.16 -3.49 41.74
C LEU A 764 -22.99 -3.42 43.01
N GLU A 765 -22.80 -4.34 43.97
CA GLU A 765 -23.46 -4.32 45.29
C GLU A 765 -23.03 -3.07 46.04
N ARG A 766 -21.73 -2.74 46.05
CA ARG A 766 -21.25 -1.51 46.70
C ARG A 766 -21.80 -0.25 46.03
N VAL A 767 -21.77 -0.17 44.70
CA VAL A 767 -22.32 0.94 43.93
C VAL A 767 -23.84 1.01 44.13
N SER A 768 -24.53 -0.12 44.10
CA SER A 768 -25.98 -0.21 44.36
C SER A 768 -26.30 0.32 45.75
N LEU A 769 -25.60 -0.13 46.79
CA LEU A 769 -25.77 0.35 48.17
C LEU A 769 -25.45 1.84 48.32
N ASP A 770 -24.34 2.32 47.72
CA ASP A 770 -23.96 3.74 47.74
C ASP A 770 -25.02 4.61 47.05
N LEU A 771 -25.70 4.08 46.03
CA LEU A 771 -26.74 4.77 45.27
C LEU A 771 -28.15 4.62 45.87
N GLU A 772 -28.45 3.52 46.56
CA GLU A 772 -29.69 3.30 47.31
C GLU A 772 -29.86 4.42 48.35
N HIS A 773 -28.78 4.78 49.04
CA HIS A 773 -28.74 5.92 49.97
C HIS A 773 -29.02 7.29 49.35
N LEU A 774 -28.86 7.44 48.03
CA LEU A 774 -29.15 8.69 47.31
C LEU A 774 -30.58 8.76 46.80
N LEU A 775 -31.29 7.63 46.74
CA LEU A 775 -32.71 7.57 46.39
C LEU A 775 -33.59 7.25 47.61
N ASP A 776 -32.98 7.02 48.77
CA ASP A 776 -33.64 6.82 50.07
C ASP A 776 -34.63 7.97 50.35
N PRO A 777 -35.95 7.69 50.43
CA PRO A 777 -36.89 8.70 50.86
C PRO A 777 -36.60 9.07 52.32
N ASP A 778 -36.49 10.38 52.62
CA ASP A 778 -36.12 10.92 53.94
C ASP A 778 -36.62 10.09 55.13
N VAL A 779 -35.70 9.62 55.98
CA VAL A 779 -35.99 8.78 57.15
C VAL A 779 -36.74 9.56 58.24
N GLN A 780 -38.03 9.27 58.46
CA GLN A 780 -38.78 9.79 59.61
C GLN A 780 -38.57 8.92 60.87
N ILE A 781 -37.77 9.42 61.83
CA ILE A 781 -37.47 8.69 63.08
C ILE A 781 -38.54 8.96 64.15
N ARG A 782 -39.27 7.92 64.59
CA ARG A 782 -40.14 7.97 65.80
C ARG A 782 -39.46 7.27 66.98
N ARG A 783 -39.05 8.02 68.02
CA ARG A 783 -38.38 7.46 69.21
C ARG A 783 -39.37 6.89 70.23
N ARG A 784 -39.21 5.62 70.64
CA ARG A 784 -39.81 5.05 71.87
C ARG A 784 -38.70 4.65 72.83
N HIS A 785 -38.71 5.21 74.04
CA HIS A 785 -37.76 4.89 75.10
C HIS A 785 -38.12 3.55 75.76
N ARG A 786 -37.22 2.56 75.69
CA ARG A 786 -37.15 1.48 76.68
C ARG A 786 -35.75 1.46 77.27
N ALA A 787 -35.72 1.42 78.59
CA ALA A 787 -34.55 1.63 79.43
C ALA A 787 -33.94 0.28 79.78
N GLU A 788 -32.87 -0.09 79.10
CA GLU A 788 -31.91 -1.11 79.53
C GLU A 788 -30.55 -0.71 78.92
N GLY A 789 -29.54 -0.52 79.78
CA GLY A 789 -28.25 0.14 79.46
C GLY A 789 -27.36 -0.68 78.53
N SER A 790 -26.33 -0.13 77.87
CA SER A 790 -25.41 0.93 78.28
C SER A 790 -24.62 1.43 77.05
N ARG A 791 -24.24 2.71 77.05
CA ARG A 791 -23.23 3.29 76.13
C ARG A 791 -21.92 2.47 76.16
N VAL A 792 -21.28 2.26 75.01
CA VAL A 792 -19.89 1.75 74.96
C VAL A 792 -18.91 2.86 74.55
N ASP A 793 -17.86 2.94 75.35
CA ASP A 793 -16.73 3.86 75.39
C ASP A 793 -15.65 3.54 74.34
N ALA A 794 -15.15 4.56 73.64
CA ALA A 794 -14.08 4.47 72.64
C ALA A 794 -12.76 3.85 73.17
N ARG A 795 -12.54 3.84 74.51
CA ARG A 795 -11.38 3.15 75.13
C ARG A 795 -11.38 1.64 74.94
N LYS A 796 -12.54 1.00 74.78
CA LYS A 796 -12.59 -0.46 74.58
C LYS A 796 -12.07 -0.88 73.20
N TYR A 797 -12.11 0.00 72.19
CA TYR A 797 -11.53 -0.27 70.87
C TYR A 797 -9.99 -0.15 70.86
N LEU A 798 -9.44 0.87 71.54
CA LEU A 798 -7.98 0.97 71.74
C LEU A 798 -7.45 -0.16 72.61
N SER A 799 -8.31 -0.68 73.52
CA SER A 799 -8.05 -1.92 74.21
C SER A 799 -8.03 -3.09 73.24
N TYR A 800 -8.94 -3.29 72.27
CA TYR A 800 -8.92 -4.49 71.42
C TYR A 800 -7.53 -4.91 70.91
N LEU A 801 -6.66 -3.95 70.55
CA LEU A 801 -5.27 -4.31 70.33
C LEU A 801 -4.28 -3.42 71.10
N SER A 802 -3.18 -3.07 70.49
CA SER A 802 -1.89 -3.66 70.94
C SER A 802 -1.90 -5.21 71.07
N GLY A 803 -2.89 -5.78 71.77
CA GLY A 803 -3.11 -7.19 72.10
C GLY A 803 -4.13 -7.30 73.24
N LYS A 804 -5.29 -6.63 73.19
CA LYS A 804 -6.11 -6.37 74.41
C LYS A 804 -7.64 -6.34 74.20
N GLY A 805 -8.22 -7.18 73.32
CA GLY A 805 -9.67 -7.40 73.39
C GLY A 805 -10.27 -8.44 72.45
N ASP A 806 -11.59 -8.56 72.62
CA ASP A 806 -12.48 -9.60 72.11
C ASP A 806 -13.86 -8.98 71.73
N ASP A 807 -14.65 -9.76 71.00
CA ASP A 807 -15.69 -9.37 70.05
C ASP A 807 -17.12 -9.18 70.66
N ARG A 808 -17.95 -8.33 70.01
CA ARG A 808 -19.42 -8.08 70.17
C ARG A 808 -19.93 -7.10 71.26
N ILE A 809 -20.57 -5.98 70.88
CA ILE A 809 -21.56 -5.24 71.74
C ILE A 809 -22.63 -4.47 70.87
N PHE A 810 -23.94 -4.65 71.14
CA PHE A 810 -25.16 -4.27 70.35
C PHE A 810 -25.93 -3.00 70.85
N ASP A 811 -26.83 -2.34 70.04
CA ASP A 811 -28.33 -2.22 70.24
C ASP A 811 -29.12 -1.46 69.09
N LYS A 812 -30.45 -1.68 68.95
CA LYS A 812 -31.35 -1.46 67.76
C LYS A 812 -32.27 -0.19 67.78
N THR A 813 -32.32 0.56 66.67
CA THR A 813 -33.34 1.60 66.34
C THR A 813 -34.23 1.10 65.19
N THR A 814 -35.57 1.29 65.21
CA THR A 814 -36.45 0.91 64.08
C THR A 814 -36.84 2.15 63.25
N ILE A 815 -36.46 2.14 61.97
CA ILE A 815 -36.77 3.16 60.94
C ILE A 815 -37.96 2.66 60.09
N ARG A 816 -38.88 3.55 59.70
CA ARG A 816 -39.91 3.27 58.67
C ARG A 816 -39.66 4.15 57.45
N ILE A 817 -39.54 3.53 56.28
CA ILE A 817 -39.30 4.15 54.97
C ILE A 817 -40.68 4.36 54.29
N ASP A 818 -40.92 5.51 53.65
CA ASP A 818 -42.18 5.86 52.95
C ASP A 818 -42.01 5.74 51.42
N GLU A 819 -42.33 4.57 50.88
CA GLU A 819 -42.08 4.19 49.47
C GLU A 819 -43.00 4.89 48.44
N ASP A 820 -44.07 5.59 48.86
CA ASP A 820 -45.07 6.17 47.93
C ASP A 820 -44.64 7.51 47.29
N ARG A 821 -43.53 8.11 47.73
CA ARG A 821 -43.06 9.44 47.28
C ARG A 821 -42.48 9.51 45.87
N LEU A 822 -42.05 8.39 45.30
CA LEU A 822 -41.38 8.33 43.99
C LEU A 822 -42.34 7.92 42.86
N ARG A 823 -43.64 7.86 43.15
CA ARG A 823 -44.68 7.41 42.22
C ARG A 823 -44.94 8.44 41.11
N GLY A 824 -44.81 8.01 39.85
CA GLY A 824 -45.03 8.84 38.66
C GLY A 824 -43.77 9.45 38.06
N VAL A 825 -42.59 9.05 38.54
CA VAL A 825 -41.30 9.26 37.87
C VAL A 825 -41.09 8.16 36.82
N GLU A 826 -40.67 8.55 35.62
CA GLU A 826 -40.27 7.62 34.55
C GLU A 826 -38.89 7.97 33.98
N VAL A 827 -38.05 6.95 33.75
CA VAL A 827 -36.70 7.11 33.21
C VAL A 827 -36.51 6.27 31.94
N LEU A 828 -36.15 6.89 30.81
CA LEU A 828 -35.84 6.19 29.56
C LEU A 828 -34.35 6.32 29.23
N PHE A 829 -33.65 5.20 29.08
CA PHE A 829 -32.25 5.14 28.65
C PHE A 829 -32.15 4.91 27.14
N ALA A 830 -31.57 5.86 26.41
CA ALA A 830 -31.28 5.76 24.97
C ALA A 830 -29.77 5.64 24.72
N LEU A 831 -29.36 4.51 24.15
CA LEU A 831 -27.95 4.15 23.95
C LEU A 831 -27.60 4.05 22.47
N ASN A 832 -26.59 4.80 22.04
CA ASN A 832 -26.04 4.66 20.70
C ASN A 832 -25.18 3.38 20.62
N LYS A 833 -25.60 2.43 19.78
CA LYS A 833 -24.93 1.13 19.60
C LYS A 833 -24.09 1.09 18.31
N GLY A 834 -23.59 2.26 17.90
CA GLY A 834 -22.68 2.38 16.76
C GLY A 834 -21.26 1.92 17.10
N ARG A 835 -20.58 1.30 16.12
CA ARG A 835 -19.20 0.80 16.25
C ARG A 835 -18.19 1.84 16.74
N ARG A 836 -18.41 3.12 16.41
CA ARG A 836 -17.55 4.23 16.85
C ARG A 836 -17.53 4.40 18.37
N ILE A 837 -18.62 4.02 19.04
CA ILE A 837 -18.79 4.18 20.49
C ILE A 837 -18.39 2.91 21.23
N PHE A 838 -18.25 1.79 20.52
CA PHE A 838 -17.81 0.52 21.09
C PHE A 838 -16.32 0.58 21.49
N ASN A 839 -16.06 1.17 22.65
CA ASN A 839 -14.86 0.98 23.44
C ASN A 839 -15.25 0.10 24.62
N PHE A 840 -14.55 -1.01 24.83
CA PHE A 840 -14.86 -1.96 25.89
C PHE A 840 -15.09 -1.29 27.24
N GLU A 841 -14.24 -0.34 27.62
CA GLU A 841 -14.31 0.34 28.91
C GLU A 841 -15.60 1.17 29.03
N TYR A 842 -15.99 1.90 27.98
CA TYR A 842 -17.25 2.67 27.97
C TYR A 842 -18.48 1.78 27.84
N SER A 843 -18.44 0.75 26.99
CA SER A 843 -19.55 -0.18 26.81
C SER A 843 -19.83 -0.96 28.08
N VAL A 844 -18.78 -1.40 28.80
CA VAL A 844 -18.93 -2.05 30.12
C VAL A 844 -19.39 -1.04 31.16
N ALA A 845 -18.83 0.16 31.21
CA ALA A 845 -19.25 1.18 32.17
C ALA A 845 -20.72 1.59 32.01
N VAL A 846 -21.19 1.75 30.76
CA VAL A 846 -22.59 2.06 30.45
C VAL A 846 -23.50 0.87 30.81
N LEU A 847 -23.06 -0.37 30.53
CA LEU A 847 -23.80 -1.57 30.91
C LEU A 847 -23.94 -1.67 32.44
N VAL A 848 -22.84 -1.54 33.18
CA VAL A 848 -22.80 -1.51 34.65
C VAL A 848 -23.71 -0.38 35.17
N ALA A 849 -23.60 0.83 34.59
CA ALA A 849 -24.41 1.97 35.01
C ALA A 849 -25.91 1.77 34.81
N ILE A 850 -26.33 1.28 33.65
CA ILE A 850 -27.76 1.01 33.36
C ILE A 850 -28.27 -0.16 34.20
N MET A 851 -27.48 -1.22 34.39
CA MET A 851 -27.89 -2.38 35.21
C MET A 851 -28.02 -2.02 36.70
N SER A 852 -27.06 -1.29 37.26
CA SER A 852 -27.17 -0.79 38.65
C SER A 852 -28.34 0.17 38.79
N ALA A 853 -28.50 1.13 37.87
CA ALA A 853 -29.63 2.06 37.93
C ALA A 853 -30.97 1.33 37.83
N ALA A 854 -31.10 0.33 36.95
CA ALA A 854 -32.30 -0.48 36.82
C ALA A 854 -32.71 -1.17 38.14
N GLU A 855 -31.75 -1.78 38.84
CA GLU A 855 -31.99 -2.46 40.12
C GLU A 855 -32.43 -1.48 41.22
N ILE A 856 -31.80 -0.30 41.29
CA ILE A 856 -32.15 0.72 42.28
C ILE A 856 -33.51 1.36 41.96
N LEU A 857 -33.77 1.68 40.68
CA LEU A 857 -35.05 2.24 40.24
C LEU A 857 -36.20 1.28 40.51
N ASP A 858 -36.02 -0.02 40.25
CA ASP A 858 -37.02 -1.04 40.57
C ASP A 858 -37.27 -1.20 42.07
N THR A 859 -36.19 -1.23 42.87
CA THR A 859 -36.28 -1.29 44.34
C THR A 859 -37.15 -0.15 44.90
N HIS A 860 -37.09 1.03 44.27
CA HIS A 860 -37.88 2.21 44.63
C HIS A 860 -39.21 2.35 43.85
N ARG A 861 -39.62 1.32 43.08
CA ARG A 861 -40.83 1.30 42.24
C ARG A 861 -40.93 2.43 41.21
N ILE A 862 -39.80 2.87 40.67
CA ILE A 862 -39.72 3.85 39.58
C ILE A 862 -39.74 3.11 38.25
N ALA A 863 -40.66 3.48 37.35
CA ALA A 863 -40.75 2.85 36.03
C ALA A 863 -39.61 3.32 35.12
N PHE A 864 -39.02 2.40 34.36
CA PHE A 864 -37.90 2.71 33.46
C PHE A 864 -37.88 1.85 32.21
N GLY A 865 -37.30 2.38 31.13
CA GLY A 865 -37.11 1.70 29.86
C GLY A 865 -35.69 1.85 29.31
N ALA A 866 -35.30 0.99 28.38
CA ALA A 866 -33.99 1.03 27.75
C ALA A 866 -34.06 0.65 26.26
N ILE A 867 -33.43 1.48 25.43
CA ILE A 867 -33.43 1.37 23.97
C ILE A 867 -32.05 1.60 23.38
N GLY A 868 -31.63 0.70 22.48
CA GLY A 868 -30.46 0.87 21.63
C GLY A 868 -30.83 1.44 20.27
N TYR A 869 -29.97 2.26 19.66
CA TYR A 869 -30.16 2.72 18.29
C TYR A 869 -28.87 2.68 17.49
N SER A 870 -28.97 2.26 16.22
CA SER A 870 -27.89 2.29 15.24
C SER A 870 -28.44 1.99 13.85
N ASP A 871 -27.62 2.11 12.81
CA ASP A 871 -27.89 1.48 11.51
C ASP A 871 -27.28 0.07 11.54
N LEU A 872 -28.05 -0.93 11.98
CA LEU A 872 -27.54 -2.29 12.22
C LEU A 872 -26.94 -2.88 10.95
N THR A 873 -27.60 -2.65 9.82
CA THR A 873 -27.19 -3.19 8.53
C THR A 873 -25.99 -2.47 7.94
N ASN A 874 -25.64 -1.29 8.48
CA ASN A 874 -24.61 -0.41 7.97
C ASN A 874 -24.79 -0.10 6.46
N GLN A 875 -26.04 -0.05 6.01
CA GLN A 875 -26.39 0.21 4.60
C GLN A 875 -26.70 1.69 4.36
N LYS A 876 -26.84 2.48 5.41
CA LYS A 876 -27.26 3.88 5.37
C LYS A 876 -28.63 4.05 4.72
N ILE A 877 -29.49 3.06 4.91
CA ILE A 877 -30.86 3.02 4.37
C ILE A 877 -31.86 3.18 5.52
N ASP A 878 -31.64 2.47 6.62
CA ASP A 878 -32.56 2.43 7.77
C ASP A 878 -31.88 2.84 9.08
N ILE A 879 -32.68 3.29 10.03
CA ILE A 879 -32.29 3.42 11.45
C ILE A 879 -33.06 2.36 12.23
N ASP A 880 -32.32 1.49 12.92
CA ASP A 880 -32.88 0.43 13.74
C ASP A 880 -32.97 0.88 15.20
N LEU A 881 -34.20 0.92 15.71
CA LEU A 881 -34.50 1.11 17.13
C LEU A 881 -34.67 -0.27 17.79
N GLN A 882 -33.75 -0.62 18.69
CA GLN A 882 -33.65 -1.90 19.38
C GLN A 882 -34.19 -1.80 20.81
N TRP A 883 -35.37 -2.35 21.07
CA TRP A 883 -35.99 -2.22 22.39
C TRP A 883 -35.47 -3.33 23.31
N HIS A 884 -34.96 -2.96 24.48
CA HIS A 884 -34.43 -3.94 25.45
C HIS A 884 -35.37 -4.09 26.66
N LYS A 885 -36.02 -3.01 27.08
CA LYS A 885 -37.09 -3.01 28.10
C LYS A 885 -38.03 -1.82 27.84
N LEU A 886 -39.34 -2.04 27.80
CA LEU A 886 -40.32 -0.96 27.80
C LEU A 886 -40.54 -0.42 29.23
N ILE A 887 -41.00 0.83 29.33
CA ILE A 887 -41.26 1.47 30.63
C ILE A 887 -42.23 0.63 31.47
N ASP A 888 -43.31 0.13 30.85
CA ASP A 888 -44.36 -0.65 31.49
C ASP A 888 -44.02 -2.14 31.74
N ASP A 889 -42.86 -2.62 31.27
CA ASP A 889 -42.48 -4.02 31.50
C ASP A 889 -42.18 -4.26 32.99
N ILE A 890 -42.82 -5.28 33.57
CA ILE A 890 -42.59 -5.73 34.95
C ILE A 890 -41.14 -6.22 35.09
N TRP A 891 -40.41 -5.67 36.06
CA TRP A 891 -39.04 -6.09 36.35
C TRP A 891 -39.00 -7.45 37.06
N GLY A 892 -38.03 -8.27 36.71
CA GLY A 892 -37.83 -9.61 37.26
C GLY A 892 -36.64 -10.31 36.61
N PRO A 893 -36.27 -11.51 37.08
CA PRO A 893 -35.06 -12.21 36.62
C PRO A 893 -35.00 -12.39 35.09
N ASP A 894 -36.13 -12.69 34.46
CA ASP A 894 -36.23 -12.85 33.01
C ASP A 894 -36.00 -11.52 32.27
N ARG A 895 -36.54 -10.40 32.78
CA ARG A 895 -36.36 -9.07 32.17
C ARG A 895 -34.99 -8.47 32.44
N GLN A 896 -34.40 -8.77 33.60
CA GLN A 896 -33.02 -8.44 33.91
C GLN A 896 -32.07 -9.13 32.92
N SER A 897 -32.34 -10.41 32.64
CA SER A 897 -31.62 -11.17 31.62
C SER A 897 -31.82 -10.60 30.22
N GLU A 898 -33.06 -10.30 29.80
CA GLU A 898 -33.33 -9.71 28.48
C GLU A 898 -32.67 -8.33 28.30
N LEU A 899 -32.72 -7.46 29.32
CA LEU A 899 -32.08 -6.15 29.31
C LEU A 899 -30.56 -6.30 29.17
N PHE A 900 -29.95 -7.16 30.00
CA PHE A 900 -28.51 -7.40 29.99
C PHE A 900 -28.04 -7.91 28.63
N HIS A 901 -28.66 -8.97 28.11
CA HIS A 901 -28.28 -9.53 26.80
C HIS A 901 -28.50 -8.53 25.67
N GLY A 902 -29.59 -7.75 25.73
CA GLY A 902 -29.88 -6.69 24.77
C GLY A 902 -28.82 -5.59 24.74
N LEU A 903 -28.41 -5.09 25.91
CA LEU A 903 -27.36 -4.08 26.03
C LEU A 903 -25.96 -4.62 25.72
N ALA A 904 -25.71 -5.89 26.03
CA ALA A 904 -24.44 -6.56 25.78
C ALA A 904 -24.22 -6.92 24.31
N ALA A 905 -25.29 -7.07 23.51
CA ALA A 905 -25.22 -7.50 22.12
C ALA A 905 -25.30 -6.36 21.10
N ASP A 906 -25.11 -6.65 19.81
CA ASP A 906 -25.47 -5.79 18.67
C ASP A 906 -24.80 -4.40 18.57
N TRP A 907 -23.54 -4.27 18.99
CA TRP A 907 -22.75 -3.04 18.84
C TRP A 907 -22.11 -2.85 17.45
N HIS A 908 -22.62 -3.55 16.44
CA HIS A 908 -22.03 -3.61 15.10
C HIS A 908 -22.59 -2.61 14.08
N GLY A 909 -23.60 -1.82 14.47
CA GLY A 909 -24.24 -0.85 13.57
C GLY A 909 -23.36 0.37 13.27
N ASP A 910 -23.74 1.15 12.25
CA ASP A 910 -23.18 2.49 12.02
C ASP A 910 -23.82 3.52 12.95
N THR A 911 -23.08 4.58 13.30
CA THR A 911 -23.58 5.68 14.13
C THR A 911 -24.61 6.50 13.37
N VAL A 912 -25.72 6.82 14.02
CA VAL A 912 -26.83 7.62 13.46
C VAL A 912 -26.86 8.99 14.14
N SER A 913 -27.21 10.04 13.40
CA SER A 913 -27.39 11.37 13.97
C SER A 913 -28.64 11.39 14.88
N GLU A 914 -28.47 11.77 16.14
CA GLU A 914 -29.44 11.57 17.22
C GLU A 914 -30.74 12.36 17.03
N PHE A 915 -30.71 13.48 16.30
CA PHE A 915 -31.92 14.24 15.98
C PHE A 915 -32.93 13.45 15.14
N GLN A 916 -32.51 12.36 14.50
CA GLN A 916 -33.39 11.53 13.66
C GLN A 916 -34.32 10.63 14.48
N ILE A 917 -34.06 10.46 15.78
CA ILE A 917 -34.79 9.54 16.66
C ILE A 917 -35.50 10.21 17.84
N LEU A 918 -35.17 11.46 18.18
CA LEU A 918 -35.67 12.13 19.40
C LEU A 918 -37.20 12.28 19.45
N ASP A 919 -37.83 12.64 18.33
CA ASP A 919 -39.30 12.77 18.27
C ASP A 919 -39.98 11.42 18.56
N GLU A 920 -39.43 10.30 18.06
CA GLU A 920 -39.96 8.94 18.32
C GLU A 920 -39.78 8.54 19.79
N LEU A 921 -38.59 8.75 20.36
CA LEU A 921 -38.31 8.44 21.77
C LEU A 921 -39.23 9.21 22.74
N SER A 922 -39.59 10.44 22.39
CA SER A 922 -40.48 11.27 23.22
C SER A 922 -41.88 10.69 23.40
N THR A 923 -42.32 9.82 22.46
CA THR A 923 -43.64 9.18 22.50
C THR A 923 -43.70 7.96 23.41
N MET A 924 -42.56 7.48 23.92
CA MET A 924 -42.47 6.24 24.70
C MET A 924 -42.82 6.40 26.19
N PHE A 925 -42.90 7.62 26.70
CA PHE A 925 -43.32 7.90 28.07
C PHE A 925 -44.84 7.78 28.24
N SER A 926 -45.28 7.36 29.43
CA SER A 926 -46.70 7.22 29.72
C SER A 926 -47.39 8.58 29.84
N ALA A 927 -48.68 8.62 29.50
CA ALA A 927 -49.47 9.84 29.55
C ALA A 927 -49.63 10.39 30.98
N ASP A 928 -49.61 9.51 31.98
CA ASP A 928 -49.75 9.78 33.42
C ASP A 928 -48.42 10.02 34.16
N ALA A 929 -47.28 9.91 33.47
CA ALA A 929 -45.98 10.23 34.02
C ALA A 929 -45.88 11.72 34.40
N LYS A 930 -45.66 11.99 35.69
CA LYS A 930 -45.49 13.36 36.22
C LYS A 930 -44.11 13.93 35.90
N THR A 931 -43.08 13.08 35.92
CA THR A 931 -41.70 13.47 35.67
C THR A 931 -41.09 12.50 34.66
N ARG A 932 -40.70 13.01 33.49
CA ARG A 932 -40.16 12.22 32.37
C ARG A 932 -38.69 12.55 32.17
N ILE A 933 -37.80 11.58 32.39
CA ILE A 933 -36.35 11.75 32.26
C ILE A 933 -35.83 10.90 31.11
N LEU A 934 -35.24 11.53 30.09
CA LEU A 934 -34.59 10.87 28.96
C LEU A 934 -33.07 10.99 29.09
N VAL A 935 -32.41 9.85 29.33
CA VAL A 935 -30.96 9.73 29.46
C VAL A 935 -30.38 9.26 28.12
N MET A 936 -29.61 10.09 27.43
CA MET A 936 -29.03 9.74 26.13
C MET A 936 -27.51 9.60 26.22
N SER A 937 -27.01 8.40 25.93
CA SER A 937 -25.57 8.08 25.95
C SER A 937 -25.02 7.98 24.52
N SER A 938 -24.13 8.91 24.15
CA SER A 938 -23.52 8.98 22.82
C SER A 938 -22.23 9.82 22.80
N ASP A 939 -21.51 9.83 21.68
CA ASP A 939 -20.40 10.76 21.42
C ASP A 939 -20.87 12.10 20.80
N PHE A 940 -22.13 12.19 20.37
CA PHE A 940 -22.81 13.37 19.79
C PHE A 940 -22.13 13.99 18.55
N ARG A 941 -21.27 13.23 17.84
CA ARG A 941 -20.52 13.72 16.68
C ARG A 941 -21.26 13.58 15.35
N GLY A 942 -22.46 13.00 15.34
CA GLY A 942 -23.20 12.64 14.12
C GLY A 942 -22.41 11.70 13.20
N ALA A 943 -22.89 11.49 11.96
CA ALA A 943 -22.27 10.55 11.01
C ALA A 943 -20.90 11.00 10.44
N ARG A 944 -20.44 12.23 10.74
CA ARG A 944 -19.16 12.77 10.25
C ARG A 944 -18.46 13.52 11.38
N ALA A 945 -17.53 12.88 12.08
CA ALA A 945 -16.69 13.60 13.05
C ALA A 945 -15.82 14.62 12.31
N ARG A 946 -15.76 15.85 12.82
CA ARG A 946 -14.88 16.88 12.27
C ARG A 946 -13.63 17.02 13.14
N VAL A 947 -12.68 17.80 12.66
CA VAL A 947 -11.34 17.91 13.27
C VAL A 947 -11.37 18.68 14.60
N THR A 948 -12.30 19.63 14.77
CA THR A 948 -12.39 20.49 15.97
C THR A 948 -13.81 20.58 16.52
N VAL A 949 -13.93 20.74 17.84
CA VAL A 949 -15.22 20.88 18.55
C VAL A 949 -16.08 22.02 17.98
N GLU A 950 -15.47 23.17 17.65
CA GLU A 950 -16.15 24.30 17.02
C GLU A 950 -16.76 23.96 15.64
N LYS A 951 -16.09 23.10 14.88
CA LYS A 951 -16.59 22.61 13.58
C LYS A 951 -17.72 21.59 13.74
N ASP A 952 -17.68 20.79 14.81
CA ASP A 952 -18.76 19.87 15.19
C ASP A 952 -20.00 20.66 15.65
N LEU A 953 -19.85 21.64 16.54
CA LEU A 953 -20.95 22.50 17.03
C LEU A 953 -21.60 23.37 15.94
N SER A 954 -20.83 23.75 14.91
CA SER A 954 -21.35 24.48 13.75
C SER A 954 -21.93 23.56 12.66
N SER A 955 -21.92 22.25 12.86
CA SER A 955 -22.50 21.29 11.92
C SER A 955 -24.04 21.39 11.89
N ARG A 956 -24.62 21.02 10.75
CA ARG A 956 -26.08 21.01 10.57
C ARG A 956 -26.74 20.04 11.55
N ASP A 957 -26.23 18.81 11.64
CA ASP A 957 -26.75 17.76 12.51
C ASP A 957 -26.76 18.18 13.99
N THR A 958 -25.71 18.86 14.45
CA THR A 958 -25.61 19.34 15.84
C THR A 958 -26.56 20.50 16.13
N ARG A 959 -26.84 21.38 15.15
CA ARG A 959 -27.86 22.44 15.27
C ARG A 959 -29.28 21.85 15.31
N GLU A 960 -29.59 20.93 14.40
CA GLU A 960 -30.89 20.25 14.37
C GLU A 960 -31.12 19.45 15.67
N LEU A 961 -30.10 18.79 16.20
CA LEU A 961 -30.14 18.12 17.50
C LEU A 961 -30.44 19.10 18.64
N LYS A 962 -29.76 20.26 18.68
CA LYS A 962 -29.98 21.27 19.72
C LYS A 962 -31.40 21.83 19.68
N GLU A 963 -31.91 22.17 18.50
CA GLU A 963 -33.27 22.67 18.31
C GLU A 963 -34.33 21.67 18.80
N GLN A 964 -34.13 20.38 18.55
CA GLN A 964 -35.04 19.34 19.04
C GLN A 964 -34.95 19.12 20.55
N ILE A 965 -33.76 19.15 21.14
CA ILE A 965 -33.58 19.07 22.60
C ILE A 965 -34.36 20.20 23.27
N ASP A 966 -34.17 21.45 22.83
CA ASP A 966 -34.85 22.61 23.42
C ASP A 966 -36.38 22.51 23.25
N ARG A 967 -36.85 21.96 22.13
CA ARG A 967 -38.28 21.68 21.89
C ARG A 967 -38.84 20.64 22.85
N LEU A 968 -38.13 19.55 23.13
CA LEU A 968 -38.59 18.50 24.04
C LEU A 968 -38.53 18.93 25.51
N GLU A 969 -37.50 19.67 25.90
CA GLU A 969 -37.42 20.28 27.25
C GLU A 969 -38.59 21.25 27.50
N SER A 970 -39.01 22.02 26.49
CA SER A 970 -40.19 22.89 26.59
C SER A 970 -41.52 22.14 26.79
N ARG A 971 -41.55 20.83 26.47
CA ARG A 971 -42.69 19.92 26.66
C ARG A 971 -42.64 19.15 27.99
N GLY A 972 -41.68 19.48 28.86
CA GLY A 972 -41.54 18.86 30.18
C GLY A 972 -40.77 17.54 30.20
N ILE A 973 -40.02 17.21 29.14
CA ILE A 973 -39.10 16.06 29.13
C ILE A 973 -37.72 16.54 29.56
N ILE A 974 -37.20 15.99 30.66
CA ILE A 974 -35.91 16.34 31.21
C ILE A 974 -34.85 15.51 30.48
N MET A 975 -33.93 16.17 29.77
CA MET A 975 -32.88 15.48 29.01
C MET A 975 -31.55 15.49 29.76
N LEU A 976 -30.94 14.31 29.89
CA LEU A 976 -29.60 14.11 30.42
C LEU A 976 -28.69 13.56 29.33
N GLY A 977 -27.73 14.35 28.86
CA GLY A 977 -26.76 13.94 27.84
C GLY A 977 -25.48 13.36 28.45
N VAL A 978 -25.23 12.07 28.27
CA VAL A 978 -24.00 11.38 28.70
C VAL A 978 -23.04 11.30 27.51
N GLY A 979 -22.06 12.20 27.50
CA GLY A 979 -21.03 12.30 26.46
C GLY A 979 -19.92 11.30 26.67
N LEU A 980 -19.72 10.40 25.70
CA LEU A 980 -18.66 9.39 25.74
C LEU A 980 -17.45 9.86 24.91
N GLY A 981 -16.27 9.87 25.52
CA GLY A 981 -14.99 10.23 24.89
C GLY A 981 -14.47 11.63 25.25
N PRO A 982 -13.32 12.04 24.67
CA PRO A 982 -12.56 13.22 25.12
C PRO A 982 -13.19 14.56 24.78
N ARG A 983 -14.10 14.58 23.79
CA ARG A 983 -14.69 15.82 23.29
C ARG A 983 -16.05 15.96 23.94
N ASN A 984 -16.11 16.76 25.00
CA ASN A 984 -17.31 17.00 25.80
C ASN A 984 -18.36 17.84 25.03
N LEU A 985 -18.97 17.25 24.00
CA LEU A 985 -20.03 17.89 23.20
C LEU A 985 -21.36 17.95 23.96
N SER A 986 -21.59 17.04 24.92
CA SER A 986 -22.81 17.02 25.74
C SER A 986 -22.98 18.31 26.53
N GLN A 987 -21.89 18.90 27.04
CA GLN A 987 -21.90 20.18 27.76
C GLN A 987 -22.48 21.35 26.93
N ALA A 988 -22.27 21.36 25.62
CA ALA A 988 -22.80 22.42 24.76
C ALA A 988 -24.24 22.16 24.29
N LEU A 989 -24.69 20.91 24.34
CA LEU A 989 -25.96 20.47 23.78
C LEU A 989 -27.08 20.37 24.82
N PHE A 990 -26.78 19.83 26.01
CA PHE A 990 -27.77 19.50 27.03
C PHE A 990 -27.65 20.42 28.25
N ARG A 991 -28.80 20.77 28.83
CA ARG A 991 -28.84 21.52 30.09
C ARG A 991 -28.25 20.71 31.24
N HIS A 992 -28.58 19.42 31.31
CA HIS A 992 -27.97 18.45 32.23
C HIS A 992 -27.09 17.51 31.43
N HIS A 993 -25.82 17.38 31.81
CA HIS A 993 -24.87 16.60 31.05
C HIS A 993 -23.83 15.94 31.94
N LEU A 994 -23.33 14.79 31.48
CA LEU A 994 -22.16 14.11 32.02
C LEU A 994 -21.13 13.94 30.90
N SER A 995 -19.85 13.94 31.25
CA SER A 995 -18.76 13.70 30.31
C SER A 995 -17.88 12.59 30.87
N ILE A 996 -17.74 11.53 30.08
CA ILE A 996 -16.97 10.35 30.43
C ILE A 996 -15.76 10.22 29.52
N THR A 997 -14.60 10.16 30.15
CA THR A 997 -13.29 9.98 29.52
C THR A 997 -12.68 8.64 29.96
N ASP A 998 -11.56 8.27 29.36
CA ASP A 998 -10.69 7.17 29.78
C ASP A 998 -10.23 7.27 31.25
N VAL A 999 -10.24 8.47 31.84
CA VAL A 999 -9.82 8.70 33.23
C VAL A 999 -10.93 8.44 34.25
N ASN A 1000 -12.21 8.63 33.89
CA ASN A 1000 -13.32 8.61 34.86
C ASN A 1000 -14.47 7.64 34.51
N TYR A 1001 -14.31 6.78 33.51
CA TYR A 1001 -15.37 5.84 33.09
C TYR A 1001 -15.79 4.87 34.19
N THR A 1002 -14.88 4.46 35.08
CA THR A 1002 -15.19 3.60 36.22
C THR A 1002 -16.17 4.26 37.20
N SER A 1003 -16.24 5.59 37.19
CA SER A 1003 -17.14 6.38 38.03
C SER A 1003 -18.49 6.67 37.37
N LEU A 1004 -18.69 6.30 36.10
CA LEU A 1004 -19.94 6.54 35.37
C LEU A 1004 -21.18 5.99 36.10
N PRO A 1005 -21.18 4.76 36.64
CA PRO A 1005 -22.36 4.25 37.37
C PRO A 1005 -22.77 5.17 38.53
N SER A 1006 -21.80 5.59 39.34
CA SER A 1006 -22.05 6.48 40.48
C SER A 1006 -22.48 7.87 40.03
N MET A 1007 -21.83 8.44 39.01
CA MET A 1007 -22.14 9.78 38.49
C MET A 1007 -23.52 9.83 37.83
N LEU A 1008 -23.88 8.80 37.05
CA LEU A 1008 -25.16 8.73 36.36
C LEU A 1008 -26.31 8.68 37.35
N ALA A 1009 -26.23 7.81 38.35
CA ALA A 1009 -27.29 7.67 39.33
C ALA A 1009 -27.36 8.85 40.32
N GLN A 1010 -26.23 9.47 40.69
CA GLN A 1010 -26.24 10.74 41.43
C GLN A 1010 -26.98 11.85 40.66
N GLU A 1011 -26.72 11.96 39.36
CA GLU A 1011 -27.38 12.97 38.54
C GLU A 1011 -28.87 12.64 38.37
N ILE A 1012 -29.24 11.38 38.11
CA ILE A 1012 -30.65 10.96 38.06
C ILE A 1012 -31.37 11.28 39.38
N SER A 1013 -30.78 10.95 40.52
CA SER A 1013 -31.31 11.32 41.85
C SER A 1013 -31.47 12.84 41.97
N SER A 1014 -30.46 13.63 41.59
CA SER A 1014 -30.55 15.09 41.60
C SER A 1014 -31.69 15.61 40.73
N LEU A 1015 -31.89 15.03 39.54
CA LEU A 1015 -32.97 15.39 38.63
C LEU A 1015 -34.34 15.03 39.20
N ILE A 1016 -34.47 13.86 39.82
CA ILE A 1016 -35.70 13.45 40.52
C ILE A 1016 -35.99 14.43 41.66
N HIS A 1017 -35.03 14.70 42.55
CA HIS A 1017 -35.23 15.66 43.65
C HIS A 1017 -35.54 17.09 43.18
N ARG A 1018 -34.98 17.50 42.03
CA ARG A 1018 -35.15 18.87 41.52
C ARG A 1018 -36.45 19.07 40.76
N TYR A 1019 -36.91 18.06 40.03
CA TYR A 1019 -38.02 18.18 39.09
C TYR A 1019 -39.25 17.33 39.44
N HIS A 1020 -39.15 16.42 40.41
CA HIS A 1020 -40.29 15.70 40.94
C HIS A 1020 -40.82 16.43 42.18
N GLU A 1021 -41.93 17.16 42.00
CA GLU A 1021 -42.66 17.74 43.13
C GLU A 1021 -43.58 16.68 43.75
N ILE A 1022 -43.42 16.46 45.06
CA ILE A 1022 -44.20 15.52 45.89
C ILE A 1022 -45.61 16.07 46.16
#